data_AF-A0A9D9KE22-F1
#
_entry.id   AF-A0A9D9KE22-F1
#
_cell.length_a   1.000
_cell.length_b   1.000
_cell.length_c   1.000
_cell.angle_alpha   90.00
_cell.angle_beta   90.00
_cell.angle_gamma   90.00
#
_symmetry.space_group_name_H-M   'P 1'
#
loop_
_entity.id
_entity.type
_entity.pdbx_description
1 polymer ?
#
loop_
_entity_poly.entity_id
_entity_poly.type
_entity_poly.pdbx_seq_one_letter_code
_entity_poly.pdbx_strand_id
1 'polypeptide(L)'
;MGVLTYLGPQEVLVNQPTALTGTYDPQQIAKVSVSAEGQFPLPVTLNLSQGAWQVKLDRGVTIAGIRWFSLQGTDSAGNVVAQHKAYVTVSSEPLVQADSLQVELLQQTWFKTAPIDSAQLEDTQKLRVDGGQTLEAKRYTLRGNHIAVELDDRLSPVGTFGYFYQPHVQLSIGGLPLHFNENRLPEPPPGTQLLWITRDTKIKVMPESSALLPPTQQAELLKGQVFFITGYACVSGHFRVTLQDGMGIPNFGNVGYLYNQHVRIHQDGQWLSYDANALTVTILRETLLKKRPTDSSVLPESEYVKLPATRIYGLSSYRWIASHLKVALTENFPGFGNTGYLFPDFVEIKQGNDALTVSPTLDYTGPTEVLLNQPTTLTGRFDPENVATVSVVAEDRFALPVTLNRGDGTWGVRLDRGFREAGLRWLRLKGSDRNGATIDSQILYITVSTDPLTVGDELTVRTLRETVFKVAPIDSDRLAFDQQITLREGTTLEVRNYGYVDGHLQVRLKTSLTPIGEFGYFYEPHVQLRKGDRILVFQVANIPEQPIAGQLLVTETTHMKISTDSAASLPASQKVRLLHGQTFGVLGYASIAGHFRVTLAESIPGFGNVGYIFARHVELLRQGQSVPYDSQALTVTILQKTVLKRRLVPSSRLSSNDKTTLPVGRVYGVSSYATEDNHIKVSLTEEIPGYGNTGYLFAEHVWVRQGGTTIDLFPKLPDRKELGVPYFSQRDNPSYSWATCNTTAIAMVLYYYGLRPSYSSQLEEELFQWIVQRYGVGAQTNHAVLSEMIRAYGYRTVFSTKRRWREIDKEIAEGRPVILPGYFTATGHIVTVIGYTPSGLIVNDPWGNSLTGYTNTYGGKLLYPNNFLVEKAGTDGNVWAHFIYPN
;
A
#
# COMPACT_ATOMS: atom_id res chain seq x y z
N MET A 1 -25.33 52.29 36.78
CA MET A 1 -23.92 51.84 36.70
C MET A 1 -23.19 52.40 37.90
N GLY A 2 -22.25 51.65 38.49
CA GLY A 2 -21.47 52.16 39.62
C GLY A 2 -20.67 53.41 39.23
N VAL A 3 -20.44 54.30 40.18
CA VAL A 3 -19.74 55.59 39.95
C VAL A 3 -18.31 55.35 39.43
N LEU A 4 -17.66 54.26 39.84
CA LEU A 4 -16.40 53.75 39.30
C LEU A 4 -16.45 52.22 39.25
N THR A 5 -16.03 51.59 38.15
CA THR A 5 -16.07 50.13 37.98
C THR A 5 -14.78 49.59 37.40
N TYR A 6 -14.54 48.29 37.63
CA TYR A 6 -13.53 47.49 36.93
C TYR A 6 -14.24 46.48 36.03
N LEU A 7 -13.91 46.47 34.74
CA LEU A 7 -14.53 45.57 33.76
C LEU A 7 -13.68 44.31 33.50
N GLY A 8 -12.35 44.41 33.59
CA GLY A 8 -11.46 43.27 33.39
C GLY A 8 -10.10 43.66 32.79
N PRO A 9 -9.24 42.65 32.52
CA PRO A 9 -9.50 41.21 32.69
C PRO A 9 -9.42 40.71 34.14
N GLN A 10 -10.22 39.71 34.51
CA GLN A 10 -10.21 39.07 35.83
C GLN A 10 -9.09 38.02 35.96
N GLU A 11 -8.51 37.61 34.83
CA GLU A 11 -7.36 36.71 34.75
C GLU A 11 -6.37 37.15 33.66
N VAL A 12 -5.08 37.05 33.96
CA VAL A 12 -3.97 37.34 33.04
C VAL A 12 -2.87 36.31 33.22
N LEU A 13 -2.04 36.12 32.19
CA LEU A 13 -0.86 35.26 32.26
C LEU A 13 0.37 36.06 32.69
N VAL A 14 1.27 35.39 33.43
CA VAL A 14 2.56 35.97 33.82
C VAL A 14 3.33 36.43 32.57
N ASN A 15 3.90 37.64 32.63
CA ASN A 15 4.71 38.25 31.57
C ASN A 15 3.98 38.44 30.21
N GLN A 16 2.64 38.42 30.19
CA GLN A 16 1.88 38.72 28.97
C GLN A 16 1.36 40.16 28.98
N PRO A 17 1.57 40.95 27.90
CA PRO A 17 1.02 42.29 27.78
C PRO A 17 -0.50 42.28 28.02
N THR A 18 -0.99 43.19 28.85
CA THR A 18 -2.42 43.23 29.18
C THR A 18 -2.89 44.67 29.39
N ALA A 19 -4.21 44.88 29.30
CA ALA A 19 -4.82 46.17 29.55
C ALA A 19 -5.96 46.03 30.55
N LEU A 20 -5.81 46.68 31.70
CA LEU A 20 -6.86 46.80 32.70
C LEU A 20 -7.86 47.86 32.24
N THR A 21 -9.15 47.57 32.32
CA THR A 21 -10.19 48.47 31.84
C THR A 21 -11.34 48.57 32.82
N GLY A 22 -12.04 49.69 32.78
CA GLY A 22 -13.26 49.89 33.55
C GLY A 22 -14.05 51.11 33.09
N THR A 23 -15.16 51.39 33.76
CA THR A 23 -15.97 52.59 33.52
C THR A 23 -16.00 53.51 34.74
N TYR A 24 -16.36 54.76 34.52
CA TYR A 24 -16.62 55.74 35.57
C TYR A 24 -17.72 56.70 35.11
N ASP A 25 -18.39 57.35 36.07
CA ASP A 25 -19.36 58.41 35.77
C ASP A 25 -18.62 59.75 35.56
N PRO A 26 -18.55 60.27 34.32
CA PRO A 26 -17.83 61.51 34.04
C PRO A 26 -18.50 62.75 34.65
N GLN A 27 -19.75 62.65 35.14
CA GLN A 27 -20.42 63.75 35.85
C GLN A 27 -19.98 63.84 37.31
N GLN A 28 -19.48 62.74 37.89
CA GLN A 28 -19.11 62.65 39.31
C GLN A 28 -17.61 62.54 39.55
N ILE A 29 -16.87 61.93 38.62
CA ILE A 29 -15.42 61.72 38.73
C ILE A 29 -14.69 62.55 37.69
N ALA A 30 -13.84 63.46 38.16
CA ALA A 30 -12.92 64.25 37.33
C ALA A 30 -11.59 63.52 37.07
N LYS A 31 -11.15 62.64 37.99
CA LYS A 31 -9.89 61.90 37.86
C LYS A 31 -10.02 60.46 38.37
N VAL A 32 -9.57 59.50 37.56
CA VAL A 32 -9.39 58.10 37.97
C VAL A 32 -7.90 57.84 38.21
N SER A 33 -7.56 57.28 39.36
CA SER A 33 -6.21 56.82 39.72
C SER A 33 -6.22 55.32 39.96
N VAL A 34 -5.23 54.62 39.42
CA VAL A 34 -5.03 53.17 39.62
C VAL A 34 -3.63 52.94 40.17
N SER A 35 -3.50 52.12 41.21
CA SER A 35 -2.21 51.67 41.73
C SER A 35 -2.19 50.16 41.95
N ALA A 36 -1.10 49.50 41.58
CA ALA A 36 -0.90 48.09 41.91
C ALA A 36 -0.59 47.96 43.40
N GLU A 37 -1.38 47.14 44.09
CA GLU A 37 -1.24 46.80 45.50
C GLU A 37 -1.16 48.01 46.45
N GLY A 38 -1.74 49.15 46.02
CA GLY A 38 -1.73 50.40 46.76
C GLY A 38 -0.37 51.10 46.85
N GLN A 39 0.68 50.55 46.22
CA GLN A 39 2.06 51.03 46.35
C GLN A 39 2.60 51.61 45.05
N PHE A 40 2.23 51.03 43.90
CA PHE A 40 2.82 51.37 42.61
C PHE A 40 1.79 52.06 41.72
N PRO A 41 1.81 53.40 41.59
CA PRO A 41 0.87 54.12 40.74
C PRO A 41 1.05 53.73 39.27
N LEU A 42 -0.05 53.55 38.56
CA LEU A 42 -0.08 53.12 37.16
C LEU A 42 -0.65 54.24 36.27
N PRO A 43 -0.12 54.41 35.05
CA PRO A 43 -0.61 55.43 34.12
C PRO A 43 -2.01 55.07 33.62
N VAL A 44 -2.98 55.95 33.89
CA VAL A 44 -4.38 55.80 33.48
C VAL A 44 -4.64 56.65 32.23
N THR A 45 -5.24 56.05 31.22
CA THR A 45 -5.79 56.73 30.04
C THR A 45 -7.31 56.79 30.16
N LEU A 46 -7.89 57.98 29.99
CA LEU A 46 -9.34 58.20 30.04
C LEU A 46 -9.92 58.34 28.64
N ASN A 47 -11.08 57.75 28.42
CA ASN A 47 -11.95 57.99 27.28
C ASN A 47 -13.22 58.70 27.76
N LEU A 48 -13.22 60.04 27.60
CA LEU A 48 -14.27 60.91 28.10
C LEU A 48 -15.63 60.68 27.42
N SER A 49 -15.65 60.29 26.14
CA SER A 49 -16.91 60.10 25.40
C SER A 49 -17.62 58.80 25.77
N GLN A 50 -16.88 57.81 26.30
CA GLN A 50 -17.40 56.51 26.70
C GLN A 50 -17.48 56.33 28.22
N GLY A 51 -17.00 57.30 29.01
CA GLY A 51 -16.89 57.15 30.46
C GLY A 51 -16.01 55.96 30.84
N ALA A 52 -14.93 55.71 30.11
CA ALA A 52 -14.09 54.52 30.26
C ALA A 52 -12.65 54.89 30.65
N TRP A 53 -12.00 54.04 31.43
CA TRP A 53 -10.59 54.18 31.79
C TRP A 53 -9.81 52.92 31.41
N GLN A 54 -8.52 53.08 31.12
CA GLN A 54 -7.61 51.99 30.77
C GLN A 54 -6.23 52.19 31.40
N VAL A 55 -5.59 51.10 31.82
CA VAL A 55 -4.17 51.02 32.16
C VAL A 55 -3.52 49.96 31.28
N LYS A 56 -2.49 50.34 30.52
CA LYS A 56 -1.70 49.39 29.73
C LYS A 56 -0.50 48.89 30.54
N LEU A 57 -0.33 47.58 30.57
CA LEU A 57 0.80 46.90 31.20
C LEU A 57 1.58 46.17 30.10
N ASP A 58 2.53 46.87 29.47
CA ASP A 58 3.25 46.36 28.29
C ASP A 58 4.08 45.11 28.58
N ARG A 59 4.53 44.93 29.82
CA ARG A 59 5.23 43.72 30.30
C ARG A 59 4.32 42.75 31.07
N GLY A 60 3.04 43.06 31.15
CA GLY A 60 2.10 42.31 31.98
C GLY A 60 2.37 42.40 33.48
N VAL A 61 1.89 41.40 34.22
CA VAL A 61 2.18 41.20 35.64
C VAL A 61 3.21 40.07 35.76
N THR A 62 4.28 40.29 36.52
CA THR A 62 5.47 39.43 36.50
C THR A 62 5.48 38.34 37.57
N ILE A 63 4.55 38.39 38.54
CA ILE A 63 4.51 37.45 39.66
C ILE A 63 3.13 36.81 39.71
N ALA A 64 3.10 35.47 39.66
CA ALA A 64 1.87 34.68 39.76
C ALA A 64 1.17 34.85 41.12
N GLY A 65 -0.14 34.58 41.13
CA GLY A 65 -1.01 34.63 42.30
C GLY A 65 -2.13 35.65 42.17
N ILE A 66 -2.85 35.89 43.26
CA ILE A 66 -3.88 36.92 43.31
C ILE A 66 -3.18 38.26 43.48
N ARG A 67 -3.41 39.20 42.56
CA ARG A 67 -2.98 40.58 42.65
C ARG A 67 -4.19 41.48 42.74
N TRP A 68 -4.00 42.70 43.21
CA TRP A 68 -5.08 43.66 43.29
C TRP A 68 -4.61 45.06 42.94
N PHE A 69 -5.53 45.83 42.39
CA PHE A 69 -5.34 47.22 42.04
C PHE A 69 -6.28 48.08 42.88
N SER A 70 -5.77 49.16 43.45
CA SER A 70 -6.60 50.18 44.09
C SER A 70 -7.07 51.14 43.01
N LEU A 71 -8.40 51.28 42.86
CA LEU A 71 -9.05 52.23 41.98
C LEU A 71 -9.61 53.34 42.85
N GLN A 72 -9.35 54.59 42.48
CA GLN A 72 -9.85 55.76 43.18
C GLN A 72 -10.35 56.79 42.17
N GLY A 73 -11.59 57.22 42.36
CA GLY A 73 -12.23 58.29 41.60
C GLY A 73 -12.37 59.52 42.48
N THR A 74 -11.86 60.67 42.02
CA THR A 74 -12.01 61.95 42.73
C THR A 74 -12.81 62.96 41.91
N ASP A 75 -13.58 63.81 42.60
CA ASP A 75 -14.27 64.95 41.99
C ASP A 75 -13.28 66.05 41.56
N SER A 76 -13.79 67.15 41.01
CA SER A 76 -12.99 68.31 40.60
C SER A 76 -12.34 69.07 41.76
N ALA A 77 -12.81 68.87 43.00
CA ALA A 77 -12.24 69.44 44.22
C ALA A 77 -11.17 68.52 44.85
N GLY A 78 -10.99 67.30 44.31
CA GLY A 78 -10.03 66.30 44.80
C GLY A 78 -10.58 65.38 45.90
N ASN A 79 -11.88 65.46 46.23
CA ASN A 79 -12.49 64.57 47.21
C ASN A 79 -12.70 63.18 46.60
N VAL A 80 -12.49 62.12 47.38
CA VAL A 80 -12.71 60.73 46.94
C VAL A 80 -14.21 60.45 46.86
N VAL A 81 -14.70 60.19 45.66
CA VAL A 81 -16.11 59.89 45.37
C VAL A 81 -16.35 58.37 45.35
N ALA A 82 -15.36 57.62 44.88
CA ALA A 82 -15.41 56.16 44.86
C ALA A 82 -14.01 55.57 45.06
N GLN A 83 -13.92 54.49 45.83
CA GLN A 83 -12.68 53.73 45.99
C GLN A 83 -13.01 52.25 46.03
N HIS A 84 -12.32 51.46 45.20
CA HIS A 84 -12.54 50.02 45.08
C HIS A 84 -11.23 49.27 44.93
N LYS A 85 -11.21 48.01 45.38
CA LYS A 85 -10.13 47.06 45.04
C LYS A 85 -10.61 46.15 43.90
N ALA A 86 -9.86 46.12 42.80
CA ALA A 86 -10.04 45.11 41.76
C ALA A 86 -9.05 43.99 41.96
N TYR A 87 -9.53 42.75 42.07
CA TYR A 87 -8.68 41.57 42.11
C TYR A 87 -8.48 41.01 40.70
N VAL A 88 -7.25 40.59 40.42
CA VAL A 88 -6.87 39.95 39.16
C VAL A 88 -6.07 38.70 39.47
N THR A 89 -6.45 37.61 38.81
CA THR A 89 -5.73 36.34 38.87
C THR A 89 -4.55 36.40 37.91
N VAL A 90 -3.33 36.23 38.42
CA VAL A 90 -2.14 36.11 37.58
C VAL A 90 -1.73 34.64 37.54
N SER A 91 -2.01 33.96 36.43
CA SER A 91 -1.75 32.54 36.26
C SER A 91 -0.41 32.30 35.55
N SER A 92 0.34 31.28 35.96
CA SER A 92 1.53 30.81 35.20
C SER A 92 1.15 30.03 33.95
N GLU A 93 -0.01 29.37 33.98
CA GLU A 93 -0.59 28.60 32.89
C GLU A 93 -2.05 29.04 32.69
N PRO A 94 -2.61 28.96 31.48
CA PRO A 94 -4.02 29.26 31.23
C PRO A 94 -4.95 28.44 32.12
N LEU A 95 -6.16 28.94 32.39
CA LEU A 95 -7.22 28.11 32.97
C LEU A 95 -7.47 26.88 32.07
N VAL A 96 -7.79 25.76 32.71
CA VAL A 96 -8.15 24.51 32.05
C VAL A 96 -9.51 24.72 31.39
N GLN A 97 -9.52 24.70 30.05
CA GLN A 97 -10.75 24.72 29.26
C GLN A 97 -11.27 23.30 29.11
N ALA A 98 -12.57 23.10 29.27
CA ALA A 98 -13.21 21.82 29.12
C ALA A 98 -14.62 21.99 28.56
N ASP A 99 -14.98 21.13 27.61
CA ASP A 99 -16.33 21.10 27.05
C ASP A 99 -17.29 20.43 28.05
N SER A 100 -18.51 20.97 28.17
CA SER A 100 -19.53 20.49 29.12
C SER A 100 -19.03 20.43 30.57
N LEU A 101 -18.30 21.46 31.00
CA LEU A 101 -17.83 21.62 32.37
C LEU A 101 -18.95 22.19 33.24
N GLN A 102 -19.27 21.46 34.31
CA GLN A 102 -20.30 21.82 35.26
C GLN A 102 -19.73 22.02 36.66
N VAL A 103 -20.31 22.96 37.40
CA VAL A 103 -20.05 23.21 38.82
C VAL A 103 -21.33 22.90 39.60
N GLU A 104 -21.37 21.75 40.25
CA GLU A 104 -22.45 21.39 41.16
C GLU A 104 -22.18 21.99 42.56
N LEU A 105 -23.15 22.71 43.10
CA LEU A 105 -23.08 23.29 44.43
C LEU A 105 -23.62 22.29 45.46
N LEU A 106 -22.73 21.62 46.19
CA LEU A 106 -23.10 20.58 47.16
C LEU A 106 -23.82 21.16 48.38
N GLN A 107 -23.51 22.41 48.74
CA GLN A 107 -24.14 23.15 49.82
C GLN A 107 -24.01 24.65 49.60
N GLN A 108 -24.73 25.45 50.39
CA GLN A 108 -24.68 26.89 50.29
C GLN A 108 -23.24 27.42 50.46
N THR A 109 -22.80 28.28 49.56
CA THR A 109 -21.42 28.78 49.52
C THR A 109 -21.35 30.22 48.98
N TRP A 110 -20.15 30.80 49.02
CA TRP A 110 -19.87 32.11 48.43
C TRP A 110 -19.18 31.95 47.08
N PHE A 111 -19.73 32.59 46.04
CA PHE A 111 -19.02 32.91 44.82
C PHE A 111 -18.35 34.27 44.99
N LYS A 112 -17.03 34.37 44.78
CA LYS A 112 -16.24 35.54 45.18
C LYS A 112 -15.30 36.01 44.09
N THR A 113 -14.97 37.29 44.07
CA THR A 113 -13.93 37.84 43.17
C THR A 113 -12.49 37.46 43.56
N ALA A 114 -12.27 37.00 44.80
CA ALA A 114 -10.97 36.54 45.29
C ALA A 114 -11.11 35.37 46.29
N PRO A 115 -10.10 34.48 46.39
CA PRO A 115 -10.11 33.32 47.30
C PRO A 115 -9.70 33.71 48.75
N ILE A 116 -10.20 34.84 49.26
CA ILE A 116 -9.96 35.30 50.65
C ILE A 116 -11.24 35.16 51.49
N ASP A 117 -11.17 35.47 52.78
CA ASP A 117 -12.35 35.46 53.66
C ASP A 117 -13.44 36.40 53.12
N SER A 118 -14.69 35.91 53.05
CA SER A 118 -15.84 36.69 52.58
C SER A 118 -16.13 37.94 53.43
N ALA A 119 -15.67 37.99 54.68
CA ALA A 119 -15.76 39.17 55.54
C ALA A 119 -14.84 40.31 55.08
N GLN A 120 -13.80 40.02 54.29
CA GLN A 120 -12.86 41.00 53.74
C GLN A 120 -13.28 41.53 52.36
N LEU A 121 -14.40 41.04 51.83
CA LEU A 121 -14.94 41.42 50.52
C LEU A 121 -16.17 42.30 50.67
N GLU A 122 -16.26 43.32 49.82
CA GLU A 122 -17.45 44.16 49.66
C GLU A 122 -18.64 43.34 49.15
N ASP A 123 -19.87 43.81 49.36
CA ASP A 123 -21.07 43.10 48.89
C ASP A 123 -21.16 43.03 47.35
N THR A 124 -20.45 43.91 46.64
CA THR A 124 -20.29 43.86 45.17
C THR A 124 -19.31 42.77 44.72
N GLN A 125 -18.51 42.22 45.63
CA GLN A 125 -17.41 41.29 45.35
C GLN A 125 -17.72 39.84 45.74
N LYS A 126 -18.91 39.59 46.28
CA LYS A 126 -19.36 38.28 46.73
C LYS A 126 -20.84 38.09 46.45
N LEU A 127 -21.23 36.85 46.15
CA LEU A 127 -22.61 36.42 46.01
C LEU A 127 -22.80 35.13 46.81
N ARG A 128 -23.86 35.05 47.59
CA ARG A 128 -24.24 33.80 48.24
C ARG A 128 -25.06 32.97 47.27
N VAL A 129 -24.67 31.72 47.08
CA VAL A 129 -25.32 30.80 46.14
C VAL A 129 -25.74 29.55 46.91
N ASP A 130 -26.98 29.14 46.72
CA ASP A 130 -27.57 28.03 47.45
C ASP A 130 -27.13 26.67 46.89
N GLY A 131 -27.13 25.64 47.74
CA GLY A 131 -26.81 24.27 47.34
C GLY A 131 -27.90 23.64 46.48
N GLY A 132 -27.55 22.57 45.76
CA GLY A 132 -28.42 21.83 44.85
C GLY A 132 -28.53 22.42 43.44
N GLN A 133 -27.80 23.50 43.14
CA GLN A 133 -27.74 24.09 41.81
C GLN A 133 -26.53 23.58 41.02
N THR A 134 -26.68 23.42 39.71
CA THR A 134 -25.59 23.13 38.78
C THR A 134 -25.39 24.33 37.86
N LEU A 135 -24.16 24.82 37.77
CA LEU A 135 -23.78 25.95 36.93
C LEU A 135 -22.90 25.46 35.78
N GLU A 136 -23.17 25.94 34.56
CA GLU A 136 -22.30 25.68 33.41
C GLU A 136 -21.08 26.61 33.44
N ALA A 137 -19.91 26.08 33.08
CA ALA A 137 -18.66 26.80 33.06
C ALA A 137 -17.82 26.47 31.83
N LYS A 138 -16.94 27.40 31.45
CA LYS A 138 -16.05 27.27 30.28
C LYS A 138 -14.70 26.71 30.66
N ARG A 139 -14.17 27.22 31.77
CA ARG A 139 -12.80 26.95 32.20
C ARG A 139 -12.65 27.11 33.70
N TYR A 140 -11.69 26.38 34.27
CA TYR A 140 -11.44 26.38 35.70
C TYR A 140 -9.95 26.26 36.03
N THR A 141 -9.60 26.49 37.29
CA THR A 141 -8.30 26.09 37.84
C THR A 141 -8.37 25.99 39.36
N LEU A 142 -7.52 25.16 39.96
CA LEU A 142 -7.41 25.03 41.41
C LEU A 142 -6.45 26.09 41.97
N ARG A 143 -6.84 26.76 43.05
CA ARG A 143 -6.04 27.77 43.76
C ARG A 143 -6.17 27.54 45.27
N GLY A 144 -5.24 26.77 45.83
CA GLY A 144 -5.32 26.37 47.24
C GLY A 144 -6.58 25.54 47.50
N ASN A 145 -7.42 26.01 48.42
CA ASN A 145 -8.71 25.40 48.76
C ASN A 145 -9.90 26.03 48.02
N HIS A 146 -9.66 26.81 46.96
CA HIS A 146 -10.70 27.37 46.08
C HIS A 146 -10.56 26.86 44.65
N ILE A 147 -11.70 26.80 43.95
CA ILE A 147 -11.76 26.61 42.51
C ILE A 147 -12.07 27.95 41.89
N ALA A 148 -11.19 28.45 41.02
CA ALA A 148 -11.50 29.56 40.14
C ALA A 148 -12.23 29.01 38.92
N VAL A 149 -13.34 29.64 38.54
CA VAL A 149 -14.15 29.23 37.39
C VAL A 149 -14.54 30.46 36.57
N GLU A 150 -14.63 30.30 35.26
CA GLU A 150 -15.38 31.18 34.38
C GLU A 150 -16.68 30.48 33.99
N LEU A 151 -17.78 30.98 34.53
CA LEU A 151 -19.13 30.51 34.27
C LEU A 151 -19.61 30.96 32.88
N ASP A 152 -20.54 30.21 32.29
CA ASP A 152 -21.24 30.62 31.07
C ASP A 152 -22.13 31.83 31.33
N ASP A 153 -22.92 31.74 32.40
CA ASP A 153 -23.84 32.79 32.81
C ASP A 153 -23.23 33.72 33.85
N ARG A 154 -23.58 35.00 33.73
CA ARG A 154 -23.15 36.04 34.67
C ARG A 154 -23.92 35.93 35.98
N LEU A 155 -23.20 35.75 37.08
CA LEU A 155 -23.76 35.85 38.44
C LEU A 155 -23.51 37.22 39.05
N SER A 156 -24.54 38.06 39.07
CA SER A 156 -24.48 39.42 39.65
C SER A 156 -24.43 39.34 41.20
N PRO A 157 -23.59 40.14 41.89
CA PRO A 157 -22.77 41.24 41.37
C PRO A 157 -21.37 40.84 40.86
N VAL A 158 -20.92 39.61 41.12
CA VAL A 158 -19.53 39.16 40.91
C VAL A 158 -19.11 39.14 39.44
N GLY A 159 -19.91 38.55 38.55
CA GLY A 159 -19.58 38.37 37.13
C GLY A 159 -19.63 36.91 36.69
N THR A 160 -18.96 36.60 35.57
CA THR A 160 -18.78 35.22 35.08
C THR A 160 -17.56 34.56 35.72
N PHE A 161 -16.50 35.32 36.02
CA PHE A 161 -15.28 34.80 36.63
C PHE A 161 -15.28 35.00 38.15
N GLY A 162 -14.99 33.93 38.90
CA GLY A 162 -14.88 34.00 40.35
C GLY A 162 -14.43 32.70 41.00
N TYR A 163 -14.51 32.65 42.33
CA TYR A 163 -13.99 31.58 43.17
C TYR A 163 -15.08 30.95 44.02
N PHE A 164 -15.14 29.63 43.98
CA PHE A 164 -15.88 28.82 44.94
C PHE A 164 -14.94 28.16 45.95
N TYR A 165 -15.41 27.97 47.18
CA TYR A 165 -14.69 27.14 48.14
C TYR A 165 -14.78 25.67 47.72
N GLN A 166 -13.63 25.05 47.41
CA GLN A 166 -13.55 23.74 46.77
C GLN A 166 -14.35 22.66 47.50
N PRO A 167 -14.34 22.56 48.85
CA PRO A 167 -15.12 21.54 49.55
C PRO A 167 -16.64 21.63 49.39
N HIS A 168 -17.18 22.78 48.97
CA HIS A 168 -18.62 23.01 48.82
C HIS A 168 -19.11 22.77 47.38
N VAL A 169 -18.21 22.48 46.44
CA VAL A 169 -18.56 22.32 45.03
C VAL A 169 -17.94 21.04 44.46
N GLN A 170 -18.59 20.47 43.47
CA GLN A 170 -18.11 19.35 42.69
C GLN A 170 -18.02 19.76 41.22
N LEU A 171 -16.83 19.70 40.64
CA LEU A 171 -16.70 19.87 39.19
C LEU A 171 -17.01 18.56 38.50
N SER A 172 -17.64 18.61 37.33
CA SER A 172 -17.81 17.46 36.47
C SER A 172 -17.60 17.84 35.00
N ILE A 173 -17.16 16.87 34.20
CA ILE A 173 -17.00 17.01 32.74
C ILE A 173 -17.77 15.87 32.10
N GLY A 174 -18.76 16.19 31.25
CA GLY A 174 -19.62 15.17 30.63
C GLY A 174 -20.33 14.28 31.66
N GLY A 175 -20.64 14.83 32.84
CA GLY A 175 -21.28 14.11 33.94
C GLY A 175 -20.34 13.31 34.85
N LEU A 176 -19.04 13.27 34.58
CA LEU A 176 -18.06 12.58 35.43
C LEU A 176 -17.40 13.55 36.43
N PRO A 177 -17.48 13.31 37.75
CA PRO A 177 -16.91 14.21 38.75
C PRO A 177 -15.37 14.22 38.73
N LEU A 178 -14.79 15.41 38.93
CA LEU A 178 -13.36 15.62 39.12
C LEU A 178 -12.98 15.57 40.61
N HIS A 179 -11.99 14.76 40.95
CA HIS A 179 -11.51 14.57 42.30
C HIS A 179 -10.09 15.13 42.45
N PHE A 180 -9.94 16.20 43.22
CA PHE A 180 -8.64 16.83 43.50
C PHE A 180 -8.05 16.45 44.86
N ASN A 181 -8.79 15.69 45.67
CA ASN A 181 -8.41 15.24 46.99
C ASN A 181 -8.51 13.71 47.07
N GLU A 182 -7.41 13.06 47.43
CA GLU A 182 -7.29 11.61 47.54
C GLU A 182 -8.32 11.01 48.52
N ASN A 183 -8.62 11.71 49.62
CA ASN A 183 -9.56 11.25 50.64
C ASN A 183 -11.04 11.29 50.20
N ARG A 184 -11.32 11.79 48.99
CA ARG A 184 -12.65 11.89 48.41
C ARG A 184 -12.80 11.08 47.12
N LEU A 185 -11.86 10.18 46.84
CA LEU A 185 -11.96 9.30 45.69
C LEU A 185 -13.09 8.28 45.88
N PRO A 186 -13.83 7.93 44.81
CA PRO A 186 -14.88 6.94 44.90
C PRO A 186 -14.28 5.52 45.07
N GLU A 187 -15.04 4.64 45.72
CA GLU A 187 -14.69 3.22 45.80
C GLU A 187 -14.95 2.54 44.44
N PRO A 188 -14.02 1.71 43.94
CA PRO A 188 -14.20 1.03 42.67
C PRO A 188 -15.30 -0.06 42.75
N PRO A 189 -16.16 -0.19 41.73
CA PRO A 189 -17.09 -1.31 41.63
C PRO A 189 -16.39 -2.69 41.71
N PRO A 190 -17.07 -3.75 42.19
CA PRO A 190 -16.49 -5.09 42.24
C PRO A 190 -15.91 -5.54 40.90
N GLY A 191 -14.66 -6.02 40.93
CA GLY A 191 -13.96 -6.49 39.72
C GLY A 191 -13.35 -5.38 38.86
N THR A 192 -13.25 -4.16 39.39
CA THR A 192 -12.55 -3.02 38.74
C THR A 192 -11.48 -2.45 39.67
N GLN A 193 -10.59 -1.61 39.14
CA GLN A 193 -9.65 -0.79 39.89
C GLN A 193 -9.92 0.69 39.62
N LEU A 194 -9.53 1.55 40.56
CA LEU A 194 -9.66 3.00 40.42
C LEU A 194 -8.41 3.55 39.72
N LEU A 195 -8.58 4.22 38.59
CA LEU A 195 -7.56 4.98 37.90
C LEU A 195 -7.78 6.48 38.16
N TRP A 196 -6.78 7.14 38.75
CA TRP A 196 -6.82 8.58 39.06
C TRP A 196 -5.78 9.36 38.26
N ILE A 197 -6.22 10.39 37.53
CA ILE A 197 -5.35 11.28 36.76
C ILE A 197 -4.79 12.37 37.69
N THR A 198 -3.50 12.32 37.99
CA THR A 198 -2.86 13.23 38.96
C THR A 198 -2.23 14.47 38.32
N ARG A 199 -2.01 14.42 37.00
CA ARG A 199 -1.52 15.51 36.15
C ARG A 199 -2.21 15.42 34.80
N ASP A 200 -2.42 16.57 34.15
CA ASP A 200 -2.91 16.61 32.78
C ASP A 200 -2.02 15.73 31.89
N THR A 201 -2.65 14.87 31.11
CA THR A 201 -1.96 13.81 30.38
C THR A 201 -2.78 13.39 29.16
N LYS A 202 -2.24 12.48 28.37
CA LYS A 202 -2.95 11.88 27.24
C LYS A 202 -3.07 10.39 27.43
N ILE A 203 -4.27 9.86 27.18
CA ILE A 203 -4.40 8.46 26.83
C ILE A 203 -4.04 8.32 25.34
N LYS A 204 -3.33 7.25 25.00
CA LYS A 204 -2.82 7.03 23.64
C LYS A 204 -3.10 5.62 23.21
N VAL A 205 -3.30 5.38 21.92
CA VAL A 205 -3.46 4.01 21.40
C VAL A 205 -2.17 3.18 21.52
N MET A 206 -1.02 3.84 21.73
CA MET A 206 0.29 3.23 21.89
C MET A 206 1.20 4.05 22.84
N PRO A 207 2.22 3.43 23.48
CA PRO A 207 3.11 4.11 24.43
C PRO A 207 4.19 4.98 23.76
N GLU A 208 3.83 5.71 22.69
CA GLU A 208 4.74 6.58 21.92
C GLU A 208 4.60 8.05 22.37
N SER A 209 5.60 8.90 22.06
CA SER A 209 5.50 10.34 22.27
C SER A 209 4.26 10.93 21.58
N SER A 210 3.47 11.71 22.34
CA SER A 210 2.26 12.38 21.84
C SER A 210 2.51 13.31 20.64
N ALA A 211 3.74 13.81 20.49
CA ALA A 211 4.13 14.65 19.36
C ALA A 211 4.21 13.86 18.02
N LEU A 212 4.34 12.54 18.09
CA LEU A 212 4.43 11.66 16.91
C LEU A 212 3.07 11.07 16.51
N LEU A 213 2.05 11.18 17.38
CA LEU A 213 0.73 10.61 17.16
C LEU A 213 -0.25 11.66 16.60
N PRO A 214 -1.09 11.30 15.62
CA PRO A 214 -2.16 12.17 15.15
C PRO A 214 -3.25 12.34 16.23
N PRO A 215 -4.07 13.41 16.17
CA PRO A 215 -5.15 13.65 17.14
C PRO A 215 -6.15 12.51 17.29
N THR A 216 -6.36 11.69 16.25
CA THR A 216 -7.26 10.52 16.29
C THR A 216 -6.72 9.35 17.12
N GLN A 217 -5.44 9.38 17.50
CA GLN A 217 -4.76 8.31 18.23
C GLN A 217 -4.44 8.67 19.68
N GLN A 218 -4.97 9.79 20.17
CA GLN A 218 -4.78 10.28 21.52
C GLN A 218 -5.98 11.10 21.99
N ALA A 219 -6.22 11.11 23.30
CA ALA A 219 -7.23 11.99 23.90
C ALA A 219 -6.68 12.64 25.17
N GLU A 220 -7.04 13.90 25.38
CA GLU A 220 -6.66 14.67 26.57
C GLU A 220 -7.40 14.13 27.79
N LEU A 221 -6.67 13.92 28.87
CA LEU A 221 -7.18 13.61 30.19
C LEU A 221 -6.69 14.66 31.18
N LEU A 222 -7.63 15.26 31.88
CA LEU A 222 -7.39 16.34 32.81
C LEU A 222 -7.15 15.81 34.22
N LYS A 223 -6.32 16.51 34.96
CA LYS A 223 -6.07 16.28 36.38
C LYS A 223 -7.39 16.21 37.15
N GLY A 224 -7.50 15.22 38.00
CA GLY A 224 -8.65 14.96 38.84
C GLY A 224 -9.69 14.05 38.20
N GLN A 225 -9.61 13.77 36.89
CA GLN A 225 -10.47 12.75 36.30
C GLN A 225 -10.20 11.38 36.92
N VAL A 226 -11.27 10.62 37.07
CA VAL A 226 -11.28 9.26 37.61
C VAL A 226 -11.95 8.34 36.63
N PHE A 227 -11.37 7.17 36.44
CA PHE A 227 -11.95 6.09 35.65
C PHE A 227 -11.93 4.79 36.44
N PHE A 228 -12.89 3.92 36.19
CA PHE A 228 -12.79 2.53 36.61
C PHE A 228 -12.21 1.72 35.47
N ILE A 229 -11.21 0.89 35.79
CA ILE A 229 -10.55 0.02 34.83
C ILE A 229 -10.81 -1.43 35.20
N THR A 230 -10.97 -2.29 34.21
CA THR A 230 -11.10 -3.74 34.43
C THR A 230 -9.72 -4.40 34.51
N GLY A 231 -8.68 -3.77 33.96
CA GLY A 231 -7.32 -4.28 34.01
C GLY A 231 -6.27 -3.29 33.56
N TYR A 232 -5.01 -3.65 33.83
CA TYR A 232 -3.83 -2.88 33.43
C TYR A 232 -2.65 -3.77 33.02
N ALA A 233 -1.69 -3.24 32.27
CA ALA A 233 -0.39 -3.88 32.00
C ALA A 233 0.72 -2.81 32.01
N CYS A 234 1.90 -3.14 32.55
CA CYS A 234 3.06 -2.25 32.51
C CYS A 234 3.82 -2.47 31.20
N VAL A 235 3.81 -1.46 30.30
CA VAL A 235 4.40 -1.56 28.96
C VAL A 235 5.16 -0.28 28.64
N SER A 236 6.47 -0.36 28.43
CA SER A 236 7.30 0.76 27.93
C SER A 236 7.08 2.10 28.67
N GLY A 237 7.09 2.07 30.00
CA GLY A 237 6.88 3.26 30.84
C GLY A 237 5.44 3.74 30.92
N HIS A 238 4.47 2.94 30.46
CA HIS A 238 3.05 3.28 30.47
C HIS A 238 2.22 2.17 31.10
N PHE A 239 1.12 2.55 31.74
CA PHE A 239 0.04 1.60 32.02
C PHE A 239 -0.84 1.48 30.77
N ARG A 240 -0.87 0.31 30.14
CA ARG A 240 -1.97 -0.05 29.24
C ARG A 240 -3.18 -0.37 30.09
N VAL A 241 -4.30 0.30 29.92
CA VAL A 241 -5.52 0.10 30.71
C VAL A 241 -6.71 -0.29 29.83
N THR A 242 -7.66 -1.03 30.39
CA THR A 242 -9.01 -1.21 29.83
C THR A 242 -9.99 -0.48 30.74
N LEU A 243 -10.61 0.59 30.24
CA LEU A 243 -11.68 1.32 30.91
C LEU A 243 -12.94 0.44 30.96
N GLN A 244 -13.67 0.49 32.07
CA GLN A 244 -14.95 -0.18 32.22
C GLN A 244 -15.95 0.26 31.15
N ASP A 245 -16.82 -0.65 30.72
CA ASP A 245 -17.92 -0.34 29.82
C ASP A 245 -18.75 0.85 30.33
N GLY A 246 -19.03 1.81 29.45
CA GLY A 246 -19.69 3.07 29.78
C GLY A 246 -18.73 4.21 30.18
N MET A 247 -17.45 3.93 30.43
CA MET A 247 -16.41 4.95 30.68
C MET A 247 -15.42 5.13 29.53
N GLY A 248 -15.77 4.62 28.34
CA GLY A 248 -14.97 4.80 27.12
C GLY A 248 -14.86 6.29 26.74
N ILE A 249 -13.70 6.67 26.21
CA ILE A 249 -13.45 8.05 25.82
C ILE A 249 -14.02 8.30 24.42
N PRO A 250 -14.87 9.32 24.22
CA PRO A 250 -15.47 9.62 22.92
C PRO A 250 -14.42 9.72 21.82
N ASN A 251 -14.69 9.08 20.68
CA ASN A 251 -13.80 9.04 19.50
C ASN A 251 -12.42 8.37 19.72
N PHE A 252 -12.14 7.81 20.89
CA PHE A 252 -10.88 7.12 21.21
C PHE A 252 -11.10 5.64 21.59
N GLY A 253 -12.14 5.35 22.37
CA GLY A 253 -12.49 3.99 22.82
C GLY A 253 -12.16 3.74 24.29
N ASN A 254 -12.15 2.47 24.71
CA ASN A 254 -12.01 2.03 26.10
C ASN A 254 -10.64 1.40 26.43
N VAL A 255 -9.68 1.40 25.50
CA VAL A 255 -8.35 0.82 25.72
C VAL A 255 -7.28 1.82 25.30
N GLY A 256 -6.27 2.02 26.16
CA GLY A 256 -5.14 2.87 25.80
C GLY A 256 -4.01 2.84 26.81
N TYR A 257 -2.98 3.64 26.54
CA TYR A 257 -1.73 3.73 27.29
C TYR A 257 -1.62 5.09 27.97
N LEU A 258 -1.33 5.07 29.26
CA LEU A 258 -1.19 6.24 30.11
C LEU A 258 0.21 6.31 30.68
N TYR A 259 0.83 7.49 30.63
CA TYR A 259 2.17 7.66 31.17
C TYR A 259 2.16 7.46 32.69
N ASN A 260 3.01 6.55 33.16
CA ASN A 260 2.93 6.05 34.54
C ASN A 260 3.07 7.14 35.61
N GLN A 261 3.84 8.20 35.35
CA GLN A 261 4.08 9.27 36.33
C GLN A 261 2.93 10.30 36.42
N HIS A 262 1.95 10.22 35.52
CA HIS A 262 0.81 11.15 35.50
C HIS A 262 -0.46 10.55 36.11
N VAL A 263 -0.45 9.26 36.41
CA VAL A 263 -1.63 8.52 36.87
C VAL A 263 -1.28 7.66 38.07
N ARG A 264 -2.28 7.33 38.89
CA ARG A 264 -2.17 6.34 39.95
C ARG A 264 -3.31 5.34 39.82
N ILE A 265 -3.02 4.07 40.08
CA ILE A 265 -4.03 3.00 40.10
C ILE A 265 -4.15 2.48 41.53
N HIS A 266 -5.36 2.48 42.07
CA HIS A 266 -5.66 1.93 43.39
C HIS A 266 -6.38 0.59 43.24
N GLN A 267 -5.81 -0.44 43.86
CA GLN A 267 -6.30 -1.82 43.83
C GLN A 267 -6.22 -2.39 45.26
N ASP A 268 -7.32 -3.00 45.72
CA ASP A 268 -7.37 -3.74 46.99
C ASP A 268 -6.85 -2.94 48.22
N GLY A 269 -7.15 -1.64 48.28
CA GLY A 269 -6.73 -0.76 49.38
C GLY A 269 -5.29 -0.26 49.28
N GLN A 270 -4.60 -0.48 48.15
CA GLN A 270 -3.22 -0.06 47.95
C GLN A 270 -3.01 0.65 46.60
N TRP A 271 -2.07 1.59 46.58
CA TRP A 271 -1.61 2.23 45.36
C TRP A 271 -0.56 1.38 44.66
N LEU A 272 -0.83 1.03 43.40
CA LEU A 272 0.09 0.28 42.57
C LEU A 272 1.28 1.15 42.15
N SER A 273 2.47 0.55 42.21
CA SER A 273 3.67 1.11 41.61
C SER A 273 3.86 0.55 40.21
N TYR A 274 4.34 1.37 39.28
CA TYR A 274 4.75 0.89 37.96
C TYR A 274 5.97 -0.03 38.10
N ASP A 275 5.86 -1.25 37.57
CA ASP A 275 6.94 -2.23 37.54
C ASP A 275 7.39 -2.47 36.10
N ALA A 276 8.60 -2.04 35.77
CA ALA A 276 9.20 -2.23 34.45
C ALA A 276 9.49 -3.69 34.11
N ASN A 277 9.56 -4.57 35.12
CA ASN A 277 9.80 -6.00 34.98
C ASN A 277 8.52 -6.82 35.21
N ALA A 278 7.34 -6.18 35.20
CA ALA A 278 6.08 -6.89 35.33
C ALA A 278 5.92 -7.91 34.20
N LEU A 279 5.24 -9.02 34.52
CA LEU A 279 4.90 -10.02 33.53
C LEU A 279 3.76 -9.50 32.65
N THR A 280 3.91 -9.71 31.35
CA THR A 280 2.87 -9.45 30.36
C THR A 280 2.68 -10.66 29.47
N VAL A 281 1.49 -10.83 28.93
CA VAL A 281 1.18 -11.83 27.91
C VAL A 281 0.70 -11.12 26.65
N THR A 282 1.38 -11.37 25.54
CA THR A 282 1.01 -10.90 24.21
C THR A 282 0.31 -12.02 23.47
N ILE A 283 -0.86 -11.75 22.92
CA ILE A 283 -1.60 -12.72 22.12
C ILE A 283 -0.99 -12.74 20.70
N LEU A 284 -0.42 -13.86 20.27
CA LEU A 284 0.19 -13.97 18.93
C LEU A 284 -0.85 -14.30 17.85
N ARG A 285 -1.91 -15.03 18.23
CA ARG A 285 -3.03 -15.41 17.39
C ARG A 285 -4.30 -15.35 18.22
N GLU A 286 -5.42 -14.96 17.60
CA GLU A 286 -6.71 -14.94 18.30
C GLU A 286 -6.94 -16.27 19.02
N THR A 287 -7.25 -16.19 20.31
CA THR A 287 -7.36 -17.37 21.18
C THR A 287 -8.46 -17.18 22.20
N LEU A 288 -8.87 -18.27 22.86
CA LEU A 288 -9.84 -18.24 23.94
C LEU A 288 -9.14 -18.35 25.29
N LEU A 289 -9.48 -17.45 26.22
CA LEU A 289 -9.23 -17.66 27.64
C LEU A 289 -10.37 -18.51 28.20
N LYS A 290 -10.08 -19.75 28.59
CA LYS A 290 -11.10 -20.76 28.94
C LYS A 290 -11.17 -21.00 30.45
N LYS A 291 -12.33 -21.35 31.01
CA LYS A 291 -12.44 -21.74 32.43
C LYS A 291 -11.82 -23.11 32.75
N ARG A 292 -11.68 -23.99 31.73
CA ARG A 292 -11.10 -25.33 31.85
C ARG A 292 -10.20 -25.67 30.65
N PRO A 293 -9.19 -26.55 30.83
CA PRO A 293 -8.26 -26.96 29.78
C PRO A 293 -8.89 -28.03 28.85
N THR A 294 -10.01 -27.70 28.22
CA THR A 294 -10.76 -28.59 27.32
C THR A 294 -10.81 -28.00 25.90
N ASP A 295 -11.11 -28.84 24.91
CA ASP A 295 -11.34 -28.41 23.53
C ASP A 295 -12.42 -27.31 23.48
N SER A 296 -12.16 -26.25 22.73
CA SER A 296 -13.04 -25.10 22.62
C SER A 296 -14.39 -25.44 21.97
N SER A 297 -14.44 -26.46 21.12
CA SER A 297 -15.65 -26.86 20.39
C SER A 297 -16.78 -27.41 21.28
N VAL A 298 -16.45 -27.78 22.52
CA VAL A 298 -17.41 -28.35 23.49
C VAL A 298 -17.67 -27.41 24.69
N LEU A 299 -17.12 -26.20 24.68
CA LEU A 299 -17.32 -25.23 25.75
C LEU A 299 -18.51 -24.31 25.47
N PRO A 300 -19.41 -24.07 26.45
CA PRO A 300 -20.43 -23.06 26.33
C PRO A 300 -19.80 -21.65 26.31
N GLU A 301 -20.48 -20.68 25.68
CA GLU A 301 -19.95 -19.30 25.54
C GLU A 301 -19.68 -18.60 26.89
N SER A 302 -20.36 -18.99 27.96
CA SER A 302 -20.12 -18.46 29.32
C SER A 302 -18.81 -18.95 29.96
N GLU A 303 -18.14 -19.94 29.36
CA GLU A 303 -16.91 -20.54 29.86
C GLU A 303 -15.66 -20.07 29.11
N TYR A 304 -15.76 -19.09 28.23
CA TYR A 304 -14.59 -18.50 27.58
C TYR A 304 -14.76 -17.02 27.25
N VAL A 305 -13.63 -16.33 27.06
CA VAL A 305 -13.57 -14.99 26.48
C VAL A 305 -12.60 -15.01 25.31
N LYS A 306 -12.94 -14.32 24.22
CA LYS A 306 -12.07 -14.16 23.06
C LYS A 306 -11.01 -13.11 23.34
N LEU A 307 -9.76 -13.48 23.15
CA LEU A 307 -8.62 -12.56 23.23
C LEU A 307 -8.11 -12.29 21.81
N PRO A 308 -8.19 -11.04 21.33
CA PRO A 308 -7.74 -10.70 19.98
C PRO A 308 -6.21 -10.82 19.87
N ALA A 309 -5.74 -11.15 18.66
CA ALA A 309 -4.32 -11.12 18.35
C ALA A 309 -3.71 -9.75 18.65
N THR A 310 -2.41 -9.76 18.94
CA THR A 310 -1.50 -8.64 19.26
C THR A 310 -1.81 -7.84 20.52
N ARG A 311 -2.93 -8.12 21.19
CA ARG A 311 -3.27 -7.51 22.47
C ARG A 311 -2.30 -7.94 23.56
N ILE A 312 -1.91 -6.98 24.40
CA ILE A 312 -1.06 -7.19 25.58
C ILE A 312 -1.93 -7.11 26.83
N TYR A 313 -1.83 -8.13 27.68
CA TYR A 313 -2.47 -8.18 28.99
C TYR A 313 -1.42 -8.26 30.08
N GLY A 314 -1.70 -7.66 31.24
CA GLY A 314 -0.87 -7.83 32.42
C GLY A 314 -1.10 -9.23 33.00
N LEU A 315 -0.03 -9.85 33.47
CA LEU A 315 -0.04 -11.22 33.98
C LEU A 315 0.43 -11.22 35.42
N SER A 316 -0.43 -11.61 36.37
CA SER A 316 -0.06 -11.72 37.78
C SER A 316 0.67 -13.03 38.08
N SER A 317 0.25 -14.13 37.43
CA SER A 317 0.93 -15.43 37.51
C SER A 317 0.54 -16.35 36.36
N TYR A 318 1.36 -17.36 36.12
CA TYR A 318 1.03 -18.45 35.19
C TYR A 318 1.60 -19.78 35.67
N ARG A 319 1.01 -20.89 35.18
CA ARG A 319 1.49 -22.26 35.40
C ARG A 319 0.99 -23.22 34.31
N TRP A 320 1.77 -24.24 34.00
CA TRP A 320 1.37 -25.31 33.08
C TRP A 320 0.41 -26.30 33.72
N ILE A 321 -0.74 -26.56 33.08
CA ILE A 321 -1.72 -27.56 33.50
C ILE A 321 -2.36 -28.19 32.26
N ALA A 322 -2.31 -29.52 32.17
CA ALA A 322 -3.04 -30.30 31.14
C ALA A 322 -2.89 -29.71 29.73
N SER A 323 -1.64 -29.52 29.30
CA SER A 323 -1.29 -28.97 27.97
C SER A 323 -1.73 -27.52 27.71
N HIS A 324 -2.15 -26.79 28.75
CA HIS A 324 -2.54 -25.39 28.68
C HIS A 324 -1.72 -24.54 29.65
N LEU A 325 -1.65 -23.25 29.35
CA LEU A 325 -1.14 -22.25 30.26
C LEU A 325 -2.30 -21.74 31.13
N LYS A 326 -2.35 -22.13 32.40
CA LYS A 326 -3.26 -21.49 33.35
C LYS A 326 -2.67 -20.14 33.74
N VAL A 327 -3.38 -19.07 33.44
CA VAL A 327 -2.98 -17.69 33.72
C VAL A 327 -3.92 -17.03 34.71
N ALA A 328 -3.38 -16.11 35.51
CA ALA A 328 -4.14 -15.12 36.24
C ALA A 328 -3.74 -13.74 35.70
N LEU A 329 -4.66 -13.10 35.01
CA LEU A 329 -4.47 -11.77 34.43
C LEU A 329 -4.75 -10.69 35.47
N THR A 330 -4.13 -9.54 35.28
CA THR A 330 -4.50 -8.30 35.99
C THR A 330 -5.84 -7.75 35.51
N GLU A 331 -6.31 -8.20 34.34
CA GLU A 331 -7.58 -7.83 33.73
C GLU A 331 -8.70 -8.81 34.11
N ASN A 332 -9.78 -8.25 34.63
CA ASN A 332 -10.99 -8.97 34.98
C ASN A 332 -12.04 -8.81 33.89
N PHE A 333 -12.50 -9.93 33.32
CA PHE A 333 -13.55 -9.93 32.31
C PHE A 333 -14.92 -10.13 32.97
N PRO A 334 -15.88 -9.19 32.79
CA PRO A 334 -17.21 -9.31 33.37
C PRO A 334 -17.87 -10.67 33.08
N GLY A 335 -18.39 -11.34 34.11
CA GLY A 335 -19.02 -12.67 34.01
C GLY A 335 -18.05 -13.87 33.90
N PHE A 336 -16.80 -13.64 33.49
CA PHE A 336 -15.79 -14.69 33.36
C PHE A 336 -14.80 -14.73 34.53
N GLY A 337 -14.30 -13.58 34.96
CA GLY A 337 -13.21 -13.43 35.94
C GLY A 337 -11.88 -13.06 35.27
N ASN A 338 -10.76 -13.24 35.99
CA ASN A 338 -9.41 -12.92 35.49
C ASN A 338 -8.49 -14.15 35.34
N THR A 339 -8.97 -15.34 35.65
CA THR A 339 -8.17 -16.57 35.66
C THR A 339 -8.72 -17.57 34.65
N GLY A 340 -7.85 -18.15 33.83
CA GLY A 340 -8.26 -19.12 32.82
C GLY A 340 -7.11 -19.88 32.19
N TYR A 341 -7.40 -20.62 31.12
CA TYR A 341 -6.47 -21.46 30.39
C TYR A 341 -6.31 -20.95 28.97
N LEU A 342 -5.06 -20.69 28.58
CA LEU A 342 -4.67 -20.28 27.23
C LEU A 342 -3.96 -21.41 26.51
N PHE A 343 -4.03 -21.40 25.18
CA PHE A 343 -3.17 -22.22 24.36
C PHE A 343 -1.76 -21.62 24.37
N PRO A 344 -0.74 -22.34 24.86
CA PRO A 344 0.61 -21.81 25.02
C PRO A 344 1.20 -21.34 23.69
N ASP A 345 0.88 -22.02 22.59
CA ASP A 345 1.39 -21.69 21.25
C ASP A 345 0.78 -20.41 20.64
N PHE A 346 -0.24 -19.85 21.28
CA PHE A 346 -0.99 -18.69 20.79
C PHE A 346 -0.56 -17.42 21.52
N VAL A 347 0.35 -17.52 22.49
CA VAL A 347 0.75 -16.42 23.35
C VAL A 347 2.25 -16.37 23.56
N GLU A 348 2.77 -15.18 23.83
CA GLU A 348 4.14 -14.95 24.25
C GLU A 348 4.11 -14.25 25.61
N ILE A 349 4.81 -14.80 26.60
CA ILE A 349 4.97 -14.15 27.91
C ILE A 349 6.28 -13.36 27.89
N LYS A 350 6.25 -12.12 28.37
CA LYS A 350 7.43 -11.29 28.55
C LYS A 350 7.59 -10.88 30.01
N GLN A 351 8.83 -10.76 30.46
CA GLN A 351 9.18 -10.06 31.70
C GLN A 351 9.90 -8.77 31.31
N GLY A 352 9.24 -7.63 31.53
CA GLY A 352 9.67 -6.38 30.90
C GLY A 352 9.68 -6.51 29.37
N ASN A 353 10.84 -6.32 28.75
CA ASN A 353 10.99 -6.43 27.29
C ASN A 353 11.44 -7.82 26.81
N ASP A 354 11.86 -8.69 27.72
CA ASP A 354 12.45 -9.98 27.38
C ASP A 354 11.39 -11.07 27.28
N ALA A 355 11.36 -11.77 26.14
CA ALA A 355 10.52 -12.95 25.97
C ALA A 355 10.98 -14.05 26.93
N LEU A 356 10.08 -14.51 27.78
CA LEU A 356 10.34 -15.66 28.62
C LEU A 356 10.07 -16.94 27.83
N THR A 357 11.01 -17.86 27.88
CA THR A 357 10.72 -19.25 27.55
C THR A 357 9.74 -19.76 28.59
N VAL A 358 8.46 -19.84 28.21
CA VAL A 358 7.37 -20.30 29.07
C VAL A 358 7.58 -21.77 29.47
N SER A 359 8.42 -22.48 28.74
CA SER A 359 8.82 -23.87 28.92
C SER A 359 10.05 -23.99 29.85
N PRO A 360 9.93 -24.62 31.04
CA PRO A 360 11.07 -25.00 31.85
C PRO A 360 11.67 -26.38 31.44
N THR A 361 10.99 -27.15 30.58
CA THR A 361 11.31 -28.56 30.34
C THR A 361 11.82 -28.88 28.93
N LEU A 362 11.61 -28.01 27.94
CA LEU A 362 12.19 -28.12 26.59
C LEU A 362 12.78 -26.79 26.12
N ASP A 363 14.00 -26.84 25.59
CA ASP A 363 14.60 -25.71 24.87
C ASP A 363 14.86 -26.05 23.38
N TYR A 364 15.17 -25.01 22.62
CA TYR A 364 15.71 -25.09 21.26
C TYR A 364 16.99 -24.27 21.18
N THR A 365 18.08 -24.92 20.77
CA THR A 365 19.41 -24.31 20.60
C THR A 365 19.93 -24.42 19.17
N GLY A 366 19.10 -24.96 18.27
CA GLY A 366 19.43 -25.10 16.86
C GLY A 366 19.36 -23.78 16.07
N PRO A 367 19.64 -23.84 14.75
CA PRO A 367 19.66 -22.67 13.90
C PRO A 367 18.28 -22.02 13.73
N THR A 368 18.19 -20.69 13.82
CA THR A 368 16.99 -19.90 13.49
C THR A 368 16.95 -19.48 12.02
N GLU A 369 18.05 -19.69 11.30
CA GLU A 369 18.18 -19.50 9.86
C GLU A 369 18.98 -20.66 9.26
N VAL A 370 18.49 -21.22 8.17
CA VAL A 370 19.06 -22.39 7.48
C VAL A 370 19.05 -22.20 5.98
N LEU A 371 19.79 -23.02 5.26
CA LEU A 371 19.86 -22.95 3.81
C LEU A 371 18.94 -23.95 3.11
N LEU A 372 18.30 -23.48 2.04
CA LEU A 372 17.50 -24.29 1.15
C LEU A 372 18.31 -25.47 0.62
N ASN A 373 17.73 -26.66 0.70
CA ASN A 373 18.30 -27.93 0.24
C ASN A 373 19.66 -28.30 0.88
N GLN A 374 19.98 -27.76 2.07
CA GLN A 374 21.20 -28.10 2.81
C GLN A 374 20.89 -28.97 4.03
N PRO A 375 21.70 -30.02 4.31
CA PRO A 375 21.54 -30.83 5.51
C PRO A 375 21.43 -29.95 6.76
N THR A 376 20.38 -30.14 7.54
CA THR A 376 20.09 -29.30 8.71
C THR A 376 19.88 -30.16 9.93
N THR A 377 20.49 -29.77 11.04
CA THR A 377 20.32 -30.42 12.34
C THR A 377 19.65 -29.43 13.28
N LEU A 378 18.48 -29.82 13.79
CA LEU A 378 17.71 -29.07 14.78
C LEU A 378 17.94 -29.74 16.13
N THR A 379 18.32 -28.98 17.15
CA THR A 379 18.68 -29.55 18.46
C THR A 379 18.16 -28.70 19.60
N GLY A 380 18.04 -29.34 20.75
CA GLY A 380 17.74 -28.69 22.01
C GLY A 380 17.96 -29.63 23.18
N ARG A 381 17.62 -29.15 24.36
CA ARG A 381 17.64 -29.88 25.62
C ARG A 381 16.22 -30.13 26.08
N PHE A 382 16.09 -31.15 26.91
CA PHE A 382 14.86 -31.45 27.61
C PHE A 382 15.15 -31.95 29.01
N ASP A 383 14.21 -31.78 29.92
CA ASP A 383 14.27 -32.34 31.28
C ASP A 383 13.92 -33.84 31.25
N PRO A 384 14.90 -34.75 31.45
CA PRO A 384 14.67 -36.18 31.33
C PRO A 384 13.81 -36.78 32.45
N GLU A 385 13.63 -36.07 33.57
CA GLU A 385 12.80 -36.52 34.69
C GLU A 385 11.31 -36.35 34.37
N ASN A 386 10.96 -35.22 33.75
CA ASN A 386 9.57 -34.84 33.48
C ASN A 386 9.10 -35.22 32.05
N VAL A 387 10.01 -35.22 31.06
CA VAL A 387 9.66 -35.45 29.65
C VAL A 387 9.96 -36.90 29.25
N ALA A 388 8.91 -37.61 28.85
CA ALA A 388 9.00 -38.97 28.32
C ALA A 388 9.21 -38.99 26.80
N THR A 389 8.60 -38.09 26.04
CA THR A 389 8.76 -38.00 24.59
C THR A 389 8.89 -36.57 24.12
N VAL A 390 9.68 -36.35 23.07
CA VAL A 390 9.74 -35.08 22.34
C VAL A 390 9.24 -35.34 20.93
N SER A 391 8.38 -34.47 20.41
CA SER A 391 7.94 -34.49 19.02
C SER A 391 8.20 -33.15 18.36
N VAL A 392 8.60 -33.21 17.09
CA VAL A 392 8.76 -32.03 16.23
C VAL A 392 7.90 -32.23 15.00
N VAL A 393 6.98 -31.32 14.74
CA VAL A 393 6.09 -31.38 13.58
C VAL A 393 6.24 -30.09 12.79
N ALA A 394 6.71 -30.18 11.54
CA ALA A 394 6.78 -29.04 10.66
C ALA A 394 5.38 -28.66 10.20
N GLU A 395 5.01 -27.41 10.46
CA GLU A 395 3.78 -26.76 10.00
C GLU A 395 2.50 -27.54 10.33
N ASP A 396 2.51 -28.29 11.44
CA ASP A 396 1.46 -29.24 11.88
C ASP A 396 1.08 -30.32 10.86
N ARG A 397 1.91 -30.53 9.84
CA ARG A 397 1.63 -31.46 8.74
C ARG A 397 2.65 -32.57 8.64
N PHE A 398 3.92 -32.28 8.90
CA PHE A 398 5.01 -33.22 8.65
C PHE A 398 5.75 -33.54 9.95
N ALA A 399 5.45 -34.68 10.56
CA ALA A 399 6.18 -35.17 11.72
C ALA A 399 7.64 -35.48 11.36
N LEU A 400 8.58 -34.95 12.14
CA LEU A 400 10.02 -35.11 11.92
C LEU A 400 10.59 -36.18 12.87
N PRO A 401 11.59 -36.97 12.44
CA PRO A 401 12.18 -38.01 13.26
C PRO A 401 13.04 -37.41 14.36
N VAL A 402 12.59 -37.51 15.60
CA VAL A 402 13.32 -37.03 16.79
C VAL A 402 14.18 -38.14 17.38
N THR A 403 15.43 -37.83 17.68
CA THR A 403 16.34 -38.68 18.45
C THR A 403 16.53 -38.08 19.84
N LEU A 404 16.41 -38.91 20.89
CA LEU A 404 16.62 -38.50 22.27
C LEU A 404 17.90 -39.11 22.83
N ASN A 405 18.71 -38.28 23.49
CA ASN A 405 19.78 -38.73 24.38
C ASN A 405 19.39 -38.36 25.81
N ARG A 406 18.87 -39.34 26.55
CA ARG A 406 18.41 -39.16 27.93
C ARG A 406 19.54 -38.93 28.93
N GLY A 407 20.75 -39.43 28.66
CA GLY A 407 21.90 -39.23 29.56
C GLY A 407 22.34 -37.76 29.60
N ASP A 408 22.31 -37.11 28.44
CA ASP A 408 22.72 -35.70 28.30
C ASP A 408 21.53 -34.71 28.33
N GLY A 409 20.29 -35.23 28.40
CA GLY A 409 19.06 -34.45 28.33
C GLY A 409 18.92 -33.67 27.02
N THR A 410 19.26 -34.28 25.87
CA THR A 410 19.25 -33.60 24.56
C THR A 410 18.37 -34.28 23.53
N TRP A 411 17.71 -33.51 22.69
CA TRP A 411 16.93 -33.98 21.55
C TRP A 411 17.50 -33.43 20.25
N GLY A 412 17.31 -34.17 19.15
CA GLY A 412 17.76 -33.75 17.84
C GLY A 412 16.89 -34.27 16.70
N VAL A 413 16.78 -33.49 15.64
CA VAL A 413 16.21 -33.88 14.35
C VAL A 413 17.26 -33.64 13.28
N ARG A 414 17.54 -34.66 12.48
CA ARG A 414 18.45 -34.57 11.33
C ARG A 414 17.65 -34.60 10.04
N LEU A 415 17.76 -33.52 9.26
CA LEU A 415 17.16 -33.38 7.95
C LEU A 415 18.26 -33.50 6.89
N ASP A 416 18.54 -34.71 6.40
CA ASP A 416 19.66 -34.94 5.46
C ASP A 416 19.54 -34.18 4.13
N ARG A 417 18.31 -33.81 3.73
CA ARG A 417 18.05 -33.00 2.53
C ARG A 417 17.67 -31.55 2.85
N GLY A 418 17.66 -31.17 4.13
CA GLY A 418 17.24 -29.84 4.56
C GLY A 418 15.78 -29.48 4.27
N PHE A 419 15.51 -28.18 4.33
CA PHE A 419 14.24 -27.58 3.93
C PHE A 419 14.19 -27.41 2.40
N ARG A 420 13.05 -27.71 1.79
CA ARG A 420 12.90 -27.70 0.31
C ARG A 420 12.26 -26.44 -0.26
N GLU A 421 11.72 -25.61 0.60
CA GLU A 421 11.07 -24.36 0.21
C GLU A 421 11.58 -23.21 1.07
N ALA A 422 11.74 -22.04 0.45
CA ALA A 422 12.32 -20.86 1.07
C ALA A 422 11.30 -20.01 1.84
N GLY A 423 11.80 -19.11 2.69
CA GLY A 423 11.01 -18.19 3.51
C GLY A 423 10.80 -18.68 4.94
N LEU A 424 9.92 -18.00 5.68
CA LEU A 424 9.56 -18.39 7.05
C LEU A 424 8.93 -19.79 7.05
N ARG A 425 9.48 -20.68 7.85
CA ARG A 425 8.90 -21.98 8.21
C ARG A 425 8.72 -22.02 9.71
N TRP A 426 7.78 -22.82 10.18
CA TRP A 426 7.58 -23.00 11.60
C TRP A 426 7.43 -24.47 11.97
N LEU A 427 7.97 -24.82 13.13
CA LEU A 427 7.96 -26.17 13.69
C LEU A 427 7.27 -26.14 15.04
N ARG A 428 6.40 -27.10 15.28
CA ARG A 428 5.84 -27.34 16.61
C ARG A 428 6.71 -28.34 17.35
N LEU A 429 7.33 -27.88 18.43
CA LEU A 429 8.12 -28.70 19.35
C LEU A 429 7.25 -28.99 20.59
N LYS A 430 7.04 -30.26 20.92
CA LYS A 430 6.26 -30.68 22.10
C LYS A 430 7.02 -31.66 22.96
N GLY A 431 6.89 -31.51 24.28
CA GLY A 431 7.26 -32.51 25.28
C GLY A 431 6.02 -33.14 25.90
N SER A 432 6.02 -34.46 26.05
CA SER A 432 4.96 -35.18 26.75
C SER A 432 5.50 -36.02 27.90
N ASP A 433 4.71 -36.15 28.96
CA ASP A 433 5.02 -37.00 30.11
C ASP A 433 4.83 -38.51 29.81
N ARG A 434 5.06 -39.35 30.82
CA ARG A 434 4.96 -40.83 30.69
C ARG A 434 3.53 -41.31 30.39
N ASN A 435 2.52 -40.49 30.67
CA ASN A 435 1.12 -40.79 30.39
C ASN A 435 0.70 -40.29 28.99
N GLY A 436 1.63 -39.67 28.25
CA GLY A 436 1.38 -39.09 26.93
C GLY A 436 0.75 -37.70 26.96
N ALA A 437 0.57 -37.11 28.14
CA ALA A 437 0.04 -35.75 28.26
C ALA A 437 1.11 -34.74 27.83
N THR A 438 0.76 -33.80 26.94
CA THR A 438 1.68 -32.72 26.56
C THR A 438 1.89 -31.82 27.77
N ILE A 439 3.11 -31.78 28.27
CA ILE A 439 3.53 -30.91 29.38
C ILE A 439 4.22 -29.65 28.88
N ASP A 440 4.54 -29.61 27.58
CA ASP A 440 5.30 -28.53 26.95
C ASP A 440 4.97 -28.41 25.46
N SER A 441 4.83 -27.19 24.94
CA SER A 441 4.60 -26.92 23.51
C SER A 441 5.10 -25.53 23.15
N GLN A 442 5.86 -25.44 22.06
CA GLN A 442 6.34 -24.17 21.50
C GLN A 442 6.39 -24.21 19.96
N ILE A 443 6.22 -23.03 19.35
CA ILE A 443 6.43 -22.84 17.90
C ILE A 443 7.81 -22.22 17.67
N LEU A 444 8.65 -22.94 16.94
CA LEU A 444 9.96 -22.48 16.48
C LEU A 444 9.81 -21.89 15.09
N TYR A 445 10.30 -20.68 14.87
CA TYR A 445 10.35 -20.06 13.55
C TYR A 445 11.75 -20.20 12.97
N ILE A 446 11.84 -20.67 11.73
CA ILE A 446 13.09 -20.87 10.99
C ILE A 446 13.00 -20.13 9.67
N THR A 447 13.98 -19.28 9.40
CA THR A 447 14.12 -18.64 8.09
C THR A 447 14.87 -19.58 7.16
N VAL A 448 14.23 -20.04 6.09
CA VAL A 448 14.90 -20.84 5.06
C VAL A 448 15.40 -19.92 3.96
N SER A 449 16.69 -19.61 4.01
CA SER A 449 17.37 -18.75 3.05
C SER A 449 17.79 -19.52 1.81
N THR A 450 17.64 -18.89 0.64
CA THR A 450 18.08 -19.45 -0.63
C THR A 450 19.56 -19.22 -0.91
N ASP A 451 20.20 -18.29 -0.18
CA ASP A 451 21.57 -17.86 -0.43
C ASP A 451 22.49 -17.99 0.80
N PRO A 452 23.54 -18.86 0.75
CA PRO A 452 24.58 -18.95 1.78
C PRO A 452 25.29 -17.62 2.07
N LEU A 453 25.41 -16.72 1.09
CA LEU A 453 26.14 -15.47 1.23
C LEU A 453 25.38 -14.40 2.02
N THR A 454 24.12 -14.64 2.33
CA THR A 454 23.29 -13.71 3.11
C THR A 454 22.99 -14.22 4.50
N VAL A 455 23.39 -15.45 4.84
CA VAL A 455 23.09 -16.03 6.16
C VAL A 455 23.83 -15.22 7.23
N GLY A 456 23.08 -14.64 8.16
CA GLY A 456 23.60 -13.73 9.18
C GLY A 456 23.62 -12.24 8.82
N ASP A 457 23.33 -11.86 7.57
CA ASP A 457 23.15 -10.44 7.20
C ASP A 457 21.85 -9.88 7.78
N GLU A 458 21.86 -8.58 8.09
CA GLU A 458 20.69 -7.90 8.65
C GLU A 458 19.54 -7.82 7.63
N LEU A 459 18.35 -8.22 8.09
CA LEU A 459 17.10 -8.06 7.36
C LEU A 459 16.46 -6.73 7.75
N THR A 460 16.14 -5.90 6.75
CA THR A 460 15.43 -4.64 6.97
C THR A 460 14.27 -4.51 6.00
N VAL A 461 13.19 -3.86 6.44
CA VAL A 461 12.09 -3.46 5.57
C VAL A 461 12.00 -1.94 5.56
N ARG A 462 11.97 -1.34 4.36
CA ARG A 462 11.80 0.10 4.18
C ARG A 462 10.47 0.39 3.52
N THR A 463 9.69 1.33 4.06
CA THR A 463 8.46 1.80 3.42
C THR A 463 8.80 2.71 2.23
N LEU A 464 8.24 2.42 1.06
CA LEU A 464 8.44 3.17 -0.18
C LEU A 464 7.42 4.29 -0.36
N ARG A 465 6.32 4.24 0.40
CA ARG A 465 5.28 5.26 0.53
C ARG A 465 4.57 5.07 1.87
N GLU A 466 3.66 5.97 2.24
CA GLU A 466 2.80 5.75 3.41
C GLU A 466 2.05 4.42 3.28
N THR A 467 2.12 3.58 4.30
CA THR A 467 1.57 2.22 4.25
C THR A 467 1.12 1.75 5.62
N VAL A 468 0.44 0.61 5.67
CA VAL A 468 -0.11 0.03 6.89
C VAL A 468 0.63 -1.25 7.24
N PHE A 469 1.12 -1.33 8.48
CA PHE A 469 1.50 -2.59 9.12
C PHE A 469 0.30 -3.13 9.89
N LYS A 470 -0.07 -4.39 9.67
CA LYS A 470 -1.37 -4.93 10.13
C LYS A 470 -1.28 -6.36 10.63
N VAL A 471 -2.27 -6.76 11.44
CA VAL A 471 -2.34 -8.10 12.06
C VAL A 471 -2.70 -9.23 11.08
N ALA A 472 -3.25 -8.89 9.89
CA ALA A 472 -3.70 -9.87 8.90
C ALA A 472 -3.49 -9.36 7.46
N PRO A 473 -3.27 -10.26 6.48
CA PRO A 473 -3.07 -9.91 5.07
C PRO A 473 -4.40 -9.64 4.34
N ILE A 474 -5.25 -8.79 4.91
CA ILE A 474 -6.55 -8.37 4.34
C ILE A 474 -6.60 -6.85 4.18
N ASP A 475 -7.60 -6.34 3.47
CA ASP A 475 -7.78 -4.90 3.27
C ASP A 475 -7.85 -4.15 4.61
N SER A 476 -7.11 -3.04 4.69
CA SER A 476 -6.98 -2.22 5.90
C SER A 476 -8.31 -1.64 6.39
N ASP A 477 -9.26 -1.39 5.50
CA ASP A 477 -10.60 -0.86 5.84
C ASP A 477 -11.45 -1.88 6.61
N ARG A 478 -11.06 -3.15 6.62
CA ARG A 478 -11.74 -4.23 7.37
C ARG A 478 -11.15 -4.45 8.76
N LEU A 479 -10.07 -3.75 9.10
CA LEU A 479 -9.36 -3.90 10.37
C LEU A 479 -9.74 -2.78 11.33
N ALA A 480 -9.94 -3.14 12.59
CA ALA A 480 -10.13 -2.16 13.65
C ALA A 480 -8.86 -1.32 13.84
N PHE A 481 -9.00 -0.13 14.44
CA PHE A 481 -7.87 0.78 14.64
C PHE A 481 -6.74 0.17 15.49
N ASP A 482 -7.04 -0.79 16.36
CA ASP A 482 -6.07 -1.52 17.19
C ASP A 482 -5.45 -2.74 16.49
N GLN A 483 -5.83 -2.98 15.24
CA GLN A 483 -5.35 -4.07 14.38
C GLN A 483 -4.48 -3.57 13.21
N GLN A 484 -4.19 -2.27 13.17
CA GLN A 484 -3.31 -1.68 12.17
C GLN A 484 -2.52 -0.47 12.70
N ILE A 485 -1.39 -0.17 12.08
CA ILE A 485 -0.63 1.07 12.27
C ILE A 485 -0.15 1.61 10.93
N THR A 486 -0.40 2.90 10.69
CA THR A 486 0.12 3.62 9.52
C THR A 486 1.57 4.03 9.77
N LEU A 487 2.45 3.67 8.84
CA LEU A 487 3.85 4.05 8.80
C LEU A 487 4.10 5.03 7.66
N ARG A 488 4.85 6.08 7.95
CA ARG A 488 5.25 7.09 6.95
C ARG A 488 6.20 6.51 5.93
N GLU A 489 6.23 7.10 4.74
CA GLU A 489 7.24 6.82 3.72
C GLU A 489 8.67 6.96 4.28
N GLY A 490 9.57 6.07 3.85
CA GLY A 490 10.98 6.08 4.23
C GLY A 490 11.30 5.43 5.58
N THR A 491 10.29 5.02 6.36
CA THR A 491 10.48 4.29 7.63
C THR A 491 11.24 3.00 7.37
N THR A 492 12.32 2.76 8.11
CA THR A 492 13.13 1.53 8.01
C THR A 492 13.03 0.77 9.33
N LEU A 493 12.71 -0.52 9.25
CA LEU A 493 12.52 -1.40 10.41
C LEU A 493 13.42 -2.62 10.29
N GLU A 494 14.01 -3.03 11.40
CA GLU A 494 14.77 -4.28 11.48
C GLU A 494 13.83 -5.47 11.58
N VAL A 495 14.13 -6.52 10.81
CA VAL A 495 13.31 -7.73 10.68
C VAL A 495 14.11 -8.92 11.21
N ARG A 496 13.51 -9.72 12.09
CA ARG A 496 14.04 -11.01 12.53
C ARG A 496 13.81 -12.09 11.48
N ASN A 497 12.61 -12.13 10.91
CA ASN A 497 12.18 -13.16 9.98
C ASN A 497 11.14 -12.62 9.01
N TYR A 498 11.05 -13.18 7.80
CA TYR A 498 10.05 -12.79 6.81
C TYR A 498 9.47 -13.98 6.05
N GLY A 499 8.24 -13.82 5.58
CA GLY A 499 7.52 -14.70 4.66
C GLY A 499 6.71 -13.88 3.66
N TYR A 500 6.17 -14.55 2.65
CA TYR A 500 5.33 -13.92 1.62
C TYR A 500 4.02 -14.69 1.50
N VAL A 501 2.89 -14.01 1.60
CA VAL A 501 1.55 -14.60 1.54
C VAL A 501 0.55 -13.60 0.99
N ASP A 502 -0.26 -14.01 0.00
CA ASP A 502 -1.40 -13.23 -0.54
C ASP A 502 -1.07 -11.76 -0.87
N GLY A 503 0.06 -11.49 -1.53
CA GLY A 503 0.45 -10.11 -1.88
C GLY A 503 1.07 -9.31 -0.72
N HIS A 504 1.26 -9.94 0.43
CA HIS A 504 1.76 -9.31 1.65
C HIS A 504 3.09 -9.91 2.09
N LEU A 505 3.96 -9.03 2.56
CA LEU A 505 5.17 -9.42 3.28
C LEU A 505 4.82 -9.65 4.75
N GLN A 506 4.80 -10.90 5.17
CA GLN A 506 4.71 -11.28 6.58
C GLN A 506 6.08 -11.07 7.23
N VAL A 507 6.15 -10.33 8.34
CA VAL A 507 7.41 -10.09 9.03
C VAL A 507 7.27 -10.29 10.53
N ARG A 508 8.38 -10.69 11.16
CA ARG A 508 8.61 -10.51 12.58
C ARG A 508 9.71 -9.47 12.76
N LEU A 509 9.39 -8.34 13.36
CA LEU A 509 10.29 -7.21 13.59
C LEU A 509 11.19 -7.46 14.81
N LYS A 510 12.35 -6.81 14.87
CA LYS A 510 13.18 -6.81 16.08
C LYS A 510 12.58 -5.93 17.18
N THR A 511 11.96 -4.84 16.77
CA THR A 511 11.27 -3.88 17.64
C THR A 511 9.77 -3.98 17.39
N SER A 512 9.03 -4.19 18.48
CA SER A 512 7.57 -4.26 18.48
C SER A 512 6.96 -2.93 17.99
N LEU A 513 6.01 -2.99 17.07
CA LEU A 513 5.21 -1.83 16.64
C LEU A 513 3.80 -1.92 17.25
N THR A 514 3.52 -1.13 18.28
CA THR A 514 2.19 -1.09 18.91
C THR A 514 1.16 -0.45 17.96
N PRO A 515 -0.05 -1.00 17.78
CA PRO A 515 -0.69 -2.08 18.55
C PRO A 515 -0.47 -3.50 18.01
N ILE A 516 0.31 -3.67 16.94
CA ILE A 516 0.50 -4.93 16.20
C ILE A 516 1.52 -5.86 16.86
N GLY A 517 2.47 -5.32 17.61
CA GLY A 517 3.55 -6.12 18.15
C GLY A 517 4.69 -6.31 17.14
N GLU A 518 5.50 -7.33 17.35
CA GLU A 518 6.61 -7.68 16.44
C GLU A 518 6.12 -8.38 15.17
N PHE A 519 4.99 -9.08 15.20
CA PHE A 519 4.55 -9.94 14.11
C PHE A 519 3.37 -9.32 13.35
N GLY A 520 3.50 -9.16 12.04
CA GLY A 520 2.44 -8.59 11.21
C GLY A 520 2.76 -8.64 9.72
N TYR A 521 1.98 -7.89 8.95
CA TYR A 521 1.97 -7.93 7.49
C TYR A 521 2.10 -6.52 6.90
N PHE A 522 2.92 -6.40 5.86
CA PHE A 522 2.96 -5.24 4.97
C PHE A 522 2.34 -5.60 3.62
N TYR A 523 1.64 -4.66 2.99
CA TYR A 523 1.35 -4.80 1.56
C TYR A 523 2.66 -4.67 0.78
N GLU A 524 3.07 -5.71 0.07
CA GLU A 524 4.42 -5.83 -0.49
C GLU A 524 4.78 -4.68 -1.44
N PRO A 525 3.89 -4.21 -2.36
CA PRO A 525 4.21 -3.11 -3.26
C PRO A 525 4.55 -1.78 -2.57
N HIS A 526 4.22 -1.63 -1.29
CA HIS A 526 4.48 -0.42 -0.52
C HIS A 526 5.79 -0.48 0.27
N VAL A 527 6.48 -1.62 0.28
CA VAL A 527 7.68 -1.83 1.07
C VAL A 527 8.79 -2.48 0.25
N GLN A 528 10.01 -2.35 0.73
CA GLN A 528 11.19 -2.98 0.15
C GLN A 528 11.89 -3.79 1.24
N LEU A 529 11.91 -5.11 1.08
CA LEU A 529 12.71 -5.98 1.93
C LEU A 529 14.14 -6.02 1.42
N ARG A 530 15.11 -5.83 2.31
CA ARG A 530 16.53 -5.94 2.03
C ARG A 530 17.19 -6.94 2.97
N LYS A 531 18.22 -7.60 2.46
CA LYS A 531 19.13 -8.44 3.24
C LYS A 531 20.55 -8.03 2.91
N GLY A 532 21.19 -7.32 3.84
CA GLY A 532 22.37 -6.50 3.53
C GLY A 532 22.04 -5.49 2.42
N ASP A 533 22.89 -5.40 1.39
CA ASP A 533 22.67 -4.49 0.26
C ASP A 533 21.63 -4.98 -0.75
N ARG A 534 21.23 -6.26 -0.68
CA ARG A 534 20.40 -6.91 -1.68
C ARG A 534 18.92 -6.63 -1.45
N ILE A 535 18.23 -6.21 -2.51
CA ILE A 535 16.78 -6.06 -2.52
C ILE A 535 16.14 -7.40 -2.88
N LEU A 536 15.12 -7.80 -2.13
CA LEU A 536 14.32 -8.99 -2.39
C LEU A 536 12.94 -8.56 -2.93
N VAL A 537 12.61 -9.00 -4.15
CA VAL A 537 11.33 -8.71 -4.81
C VAL A 537 10.60 -10.03 -5.11
N PHE A 538 9.30 -10.11 -4.82
CA PHE A 538 8.55 -11.38 -4.94
C PHE A 538 7.55 -11.41 -6.09
N GLN A 539 7.23 -10.26 -6.70
CA GLN A 539 6.37 -10.16 -7.89
C GLN A 539 6.93 -9.21 -8.94
N VAL A 540 6.71 -9.54 -10.21
CA VAL A 540 7.23 -8.77 -11.35
C VAL A 540 6.64 -7.37 -11.44
N ALA A 541 5.38 -7.19 -11.02
CA ALA A 541 4.70 -5.89 -11.02
C ALA A 541 5.37 -4.86 -10.10
N ASN A 542 6.20 -5.33 -9.16
CA ASN A 542 6.82 -4.51 -8.12
C ASN A 542 8.29 -4.20 -8.42
N ILE A 543 8.79 -4.56 -9.62
CA ILE A 543 10.10 -4.11 -10.08
C ILE A 543 9.98 -2.61 -10.46
N PRO A 544 10.82 -1.71 -9.90
CA PRO A 544 10.78 -0.29 -10.24
C PRO A 544 11.02 -0.07 -11.73
N GLU A 545 10.19 0.73 -12.42
CA GLU A 545 10.42 1.06 -13.83
C GLU A 545 11.79 1.74 -14.02
N GLN A 546 12.58 1.19 -14.93
CA GLN A 546 13.92 1.69 -15.29
C GLN A 546 13.93 2.05 -16.78
N PRO A 547 14.68 3.07 -17.22
CA PRO A 547 14.71 3.56 -18.60
C PRO A 547 15.39 2.62 -19.61
N ILE A 548 15.51 1.34 -19.28
CA ILE A 548 16.16 0.28 -20.07
C ILE A 548 15.13 -0.49 -20.89
N ALA A 549 15.59 -1.22 -21.92
CA ALA A 549 14.71 -1.90 -22.88
C ALA A 549 13.81 -3.00 -22.27
N GLY A 550 14.13 -3.50 -21.07
CA GLY A 550 13.33 -4.46 -20.32
C GLY A 550 13.94 -4.80 -18.95
N GLN A 551 13.22 -5.59 -18.16
CA GLN A 551 13.62 -6.06 -16.84
C GLN A 551 13.29 -7.54 -16.68
N LEU A 552 14.11 -8.29 -15.95
CA LEU A 552 13.91 -9.71 -15.71
C LEU A 552 13.86 -9.96 -14.21
N LEU A 553 12.82 -10.63 -13.73
CA LEU A 553 12.71 -11.19 -12.38
C LEU A 553 12.97 -12.69 -12.42
N VAL A 554 13.80 -13.18 -11.51
CA VAL A 554 13.98 -14.61 -11.30
C VAL A 554 12.88 -15.11 -10.38
N THR A 555 11.89 -15.80 -10.94
CA THR A 555 10.75 -16.34 -10.19
C THR A 555 11.04 -17.72 -9.60
N GLU A 556 12.08 -18.41 -10.07
CA GLU A 556 12.61 -19.63 -9.46
C GLU A 556 14.14 -19.63 -9.58
N THR A 557 14.84 -20.07 -8.52
CA THR A 557 16.31 -20.15 -8.55
C THR A 557 16.77 -21.00 -9.73
N THR A 558 17.57 -20.42 -10.62
CA THR A 558 17.91 -21.00 -11.93
C THR A 558 19.37 -20.74 -12.27
N HIS A 559 19.78 -21.08 -13.50
CA HIS A 559 21.10 -20.73 -14.02
C HIS A 559 20.96 -19.93 -15.32
N MET A 560 21.79 -18.90 -15.45
CA MET A 560 22.14 -18.35 -16.76
C MET A 560 23.30 -19.16 -17.32
N LYS A 561 23.20 -19.54 -18.59
CA LYS A 561 24.13 -20.48 -19.25
C LYS A 561 24.60 -19.91 -20.58
N ILE A 562 25.74 -20.36 -21.09
CA ILE A 562 26.21 -19.95 -22.43
C ILE A 562 25.43 -20.62 -23.58
N SER A 563 24.72 -21.71 -23.30
CA SER A 563 23.92 -22.48 -24.26
C SER A 563 22.61 -22.94 -23.63
N THR A 564 21.76 -23.60 -24.42
CA THR A 564 20.50 -24.20 -23.96
C THR A 564 20.66 -25.58 -23.31
N ASP A 565 21.89 -26.11 -23.24
CA ASP A 565 22.17 -27.43 -22.65
C ASP A 565 21.82 -27.47 -21.16
N SER A 566 21.70 -28.68 -20.60
CA SER A 566 21.41 -28.85 -19.18
C SER A 566 22.50 -28.20 -18.31
N ALA A 567 22.11 -27.50 -17.25
CA ALA A 567 23.06 -26.89 -16.33
C ALA A 567 24.00 -27.93 -15.68
N ALA A 568 23.54 -29.18 -15.54
CA ALA A 568 24.34 -30.28 -14.98
C ALA A 568 25.49 -30.71 -15.91
N SER A 569 25.34 -30.56 -17.23
CA SER A 569 26.37 -30.93 -18.22
C SER A 569 27.39 -29.82 -18.51
N LEU A 570 27.15 -28.60 -18.03
CA LEU A 570 28.02 -27.45 -18.29
C LEU A 570 29.06 -27.23 -17.16
N PRO A 571 30.33 -26.92 -17.49
CA PRO A 571 31.34 -26.49 -16.53
C PRO A 571 30.94 -25.22 -15.77
N ALA A 572 31.54 -25.01 -14.59
CA ALA A 572 31.25 -23.82 -13.76
C ALA A 572 31.58 -22.49 -14.45
N SER A 573 32.56 -22.44 -15.36
CA SER A 573 32.89 -21.24 -16.14
C SER A 573 31.85 -20.91 -17.23
N GLN A 574 30.89 -21.79 -17.48
CA GLN A 574 29.89 -21.66 -18.55
C GLN A 574 28.46 -21.48 -18.03
N LYS A 575 28.31 -21.31 -16.71
CA LYS A 575 27.03 -21.07 -16.06
C LYS A 575 27.21 -20.20 -14.83
N VAL A 576 26.22 -19.38 -14.53
CA VAL A 576 26.13 -18.64 -13.28
C VAL A 576 24.75 -18.83 -12.69
N ARG A 577 24.69 -19.00 -11.36
CA ARG A 577 23.44 -19.22 -10.64
C ARG A 577 22.72 -17.89 -10.47
N LEU A 578 21.43 -17.86 -10.81
CA LEU A 578 20.53 -16.74 -10.56
C LEU A 578 19.55 -17.14 -9.46
N LEU A 579 19.37 -16.30 -8.45
CA LEU A 579 18.58 -16.58 -7.26
C LEU A 579 17.17 -16.04 -7.38
N HIS A 580 16.20 -16.74 -6.79
CA HIS A 580 14.82 -16.26 -6.69
C HIS A 580 14.76 -14.84 -6.10
N GLY A 581 13.96 -13.98 -6.73
CA GLY A 581 13.79 -12.58 -6.35
C GLY A 581 14.85 -11.62 -6.90
N GLN A 582 15.91 -12.12 -7.56
CA GLN A 582 16.86 -11.25 -8.25
C GLN A 582 16.22 -10.59 -9.46
N THR A 583 16.54 -9.31 -9.63
CA THR A 583 16.14 -8.54 -10.79
C THR A 583 17.37 -8.16 -11.61
N PHE A 584 17.21 -8.15 -12.94
CA PHE A 584 18.25 -7.72 -13.86
C PHE A 584 17.67 -6.78 -14.91
N GLY A 585 18.43 -5.73 -15.23
CA GLY A 585 18.13 -4.94 -16.41
C GLY A 585 18.44 -5.72 -17.69
N VAL A 586 17.56 -5.63 -18.69
CA VAL A 586 17.68 -6.37 -19.96
C VAL A 586 17.68 -5.40 -21.13
N LEU A 587 18.70 -5.48 -21.99
CA LEU A 587 18.84 -4.70 -23.22
C LEU A 587 18.18 -5.38 -24.43
N GLY A 588 17.99 -6.70 -24.35
CA GLY A 588 17.31 -7.47 -25.38
C GLY A 588 17.14 -8.93 -25.02
N TYR A 589 16.22 -9.59 -25.71
CA TYR A 589 15.89 -10.99 -25.48
C TYR A 589 15.56 -11.74 -26.79
N ALA A 590 15.62 -13.07 -26.78
CA ALA A 590 15.09 -13.93 -27.83
C ALA A 590 14.50 -15.21 -27.21
N SER A 591 13.34 -15.63 -27.69
CA SER A 591 12.73 -16.91 -27.29
C SER A 591 13.27 -18.03 -28.17
N ILE A 592 14.00 -18.99 -27.58
CA ILE A 592 14.57 -20.11 -28.31
C ILE A 592 14.69 -21.35 -27.43
N ALA A 593 14.23 -22.50 -27.93
CA ALA A 593 14.38 -23.82 -27.30
C ALA A 593 14.05 -23.85 -25.79
N GLY A 594 12.93 -23.24 -25.39
CA GLY A 594 12.45 -23.19 -24.01
C GLY A 594 13.19 -22.20 -23.11
N HIS A 595 14.07 -21.38 -23.66
CA HIS A 595 14.88 -20.40 -22.94
C HIS A 595 14.66 -18.99 -23.48
N PHE A 596 14.83 -18.01 -22.60
CA PHE A 596 15.16 -16.66 -23.03
C PHE A 596 16.67 -16.55 -23.18
N ARG A 597 17.16 -16.27 -24.39
CA ARG A 597 18.49 -15.68 -24.57
C ARG A 597 18.36 -14.21 -24.20
N VAL A 598 19.10 -13.71 -23.23
CA VAL A 598 19.04 -12.30 -22.82
C VAL A 598 20.41 -11.63 -22.93
N THR A 599 20.39 -10.31 -23.15
CA THR A 599 21.52 -9.41 -22.94
C THR A 599 21.20 -8.56 -21.73
N LEU A 600 21.96 -8.71 -20.65
CA LEU A 600 21.82 -7.91 -19.44
C LEU A 600 22.46 -6.52 -19.62
N ALA A 601 21.90 -5.53 -18.93
CA ALA A 601 22.43 -4.17 -18.89
C ALA A 601 23.80 -4.11 -18.19
N GLU A 602 23.98 -4.94 -17.17
CA GLU A 602 25.22 -5.08 -16.42
C GLU A 602 25.80 -6.49 -16.57
N SER A 603 27.14 -6.60 -16.57
CA SER A 603 27.81 -7.90 -16.65
C SER A 603 27.82 -8.59 -15.30
N ILE A 604 27.51 -9.88 -15.29
CA ILE A 604 27.70 -10.71 -14.10
C ILE A 604 29.20 -11.05 -13.99
N PRO A 605 29.87 -10.73 -12.85
CA PRO A 605 31.28 -11.01 -12.66
C PRO A 605 31.63 -12.48 -12.95
N GLY A 606 32.65 -12.71 -13.78
CA GLY A 606 33.12 -14.05 -14.14
C GLY A 606 32.29 -14.81 -15.19
N PHE A 607 31.14 -14.27 -15.63
CA PHE A 607 30.29 -14.89 -16.67
C PHE A 607 30.10 -13.97 -17.89
N GLY A 608 29.85 -12.68 -17.66
CA GLY A 608 29.50 -11.71 -18.71
C GLY A 608 28.02 -11.31 -18.67
N ASN A 609 27.53 -10.69 -19.74
CA ASN A 609 26.17 -10.13 -19.81
C ASN A 609 25.24 -10.82 -20.83
N VAL A 610 25.68 -11.87 -21.52
CA VAL A 610 24.84 -12.58 -22.51
C VAL A 610 24.73 -14.04 -22.14
N GLY A 611 23.51 -14.57 -22.08
CA GLY A 611 23.27 -15.97 -21.75
C GLY A 611 21.83 -16.40 -21.91
N TYR A 612 21.58 -17.69 -21.65
CA TYR A 612 20.30 -18.37 -21.79
C TYR A 612 19.77 -18.71 -20.41
N ILE A 613 18.53 -18.32 -20.13
CA ILE A 613 17.82 -18.60 -18.87
C ILE A 613 16.55 -19.39 -19.20
N PHE A 614 16.26 -20.42 -18.42
CA PHE A 614 15.07 -21.24 -18.65
C PHE A 614 13.80 -20.41 -18.44
N ALA A 615 12.94 -20.35 -19.46
CA ALA A 615 11.89 -19.34 -19.53
C ALA A 615 10.80 -19.49 -18.46
N ARG A 616 10.63 -20.69 -17.89
CA ARG A 616 9.66 -20.94 -16.82
C ARG A 616 10.12 -20.45 -15.44
N HIS A 617 11.41 -20.15 -15.27
CA HIS A 617 11.99 -19.73 -14.00
C HIS A 617 12.18 -18.21 -13.89
N VAL A 618 11.72 -17.47 -14.91
CA VAL A 618 11.87 -16.02 -14.98
C VAL A 618 10.61 -15.38 -15.54
N GLU A 619 10.36 -14.14 -15.15
CA GLU A 619 9.40 -13.25 -15.79
C GLU A 619 10.14 -12.07 -16.40
N LEU A 620 9.81 -11.73 -17.64
CA LEU A 620 10.44 -10.64 -18.39
C LEU A 620 9.41 -9.54 -18.61
N LEU A 621 9.76 -8.30 -18.28
CA LEU A 621 9.00 -7.10 -18.57
C LEU A 621 9.66 -6.28 -19.67
N ARG A 622 8.84 -5.66 -20.50
CA ARG A 622 9.25 -4.63 -21.46
C ARG A 622 8.20 -3.52 -21.46
N GLN A 623 8.62 -2.29 -21.20
CA GLN A 623 7.71 -1.13 -21.11
C GLN A 623 6.52 -1.38 -20.15
N GLY A 624 6.81 -1.97 -18.98
CA GLY A 624 5.79 -2.29 -17.97
C GLY A 624 4.90 -3.51 -18.30
N GLN A 625 5.06 -4.14 -19.47
CA GLN A 625 4.24 -5.30 -19.87
C GLN A 625 5.02 -6.61 -19.82
N SER A 626 4.34 -7.68 -19.35
CA SER A 626 4.89 -9.03 -19.35
C SER A 626 5.11 -9.54 -20.77
N VAL A 627 6.30 -10.07 -21.00
CA VAL A 627 6.72 -10.68 -22.26
C VAL A 627 6.66 -12.20 -22.07
N PRO A 628 5.59 -12.87 -22.56
CA PRO A 628 5.51 -14.32 -22.47
C PRO A 628 6.57 -14.98 -23.35
N TYR A 629 6.97 -16.19 -22.96
CA TYR A 629 7.78 -17.03 -23.84
C TYR A 629 6.94 -17.46 -25.04
N ASP A 630 7.35 -17.01 -26.22
CA ASP A 630 6.74 -17.39 -27.50
C ASP A 630 7.58 -18.45 -28.21
N SER A 631 7.03 -19.66 -28.35
CA SER A 631 7.67 -20.77 -29.04
C SER A 631 7.73 -20.62 -30.57
N GLN A 632 6.94 -19.71 -31.13
CA GLN A 632 6.89 -19.36 -32.56
C GLN A 632 7.57 -18.02 -32.85
N ALA A 633 8.33 -17.47 -31.89
CA ALA A 633 9.02 -16.21 -32.06
C ALA A 633 9.97 -16.25 -33.27
N LEU A 634 10.07 -15.12 -33.96
CA LEU A 634 11.04 -14.95 -35.03
C LEU A 634 12.43 -14.74 -34.43
N THR A 635 13.41 -15.47 -34.95
CA THR A 635 14.81 -15.33 -34.57
C THR A 635 15.70 -15.26 -35.79
N VAL A 636 16.81 -14.53 -35.65
CA VAL A 636 17.90 -14.53 -36.63
C VAL A 636 19.17 -15.02 -35.97
N THR A 637 19.79 -16.05 -36.56
CA THR A 637 21.08 -16.60 -36.11
C THR A 637 22.16 -16.18 -37.08
N ILE A 638 23.25 -15.61 -36.56
CA ILE A 638 24.38 -15.16 -37.37
C ILE A 638 25.30 -16.35 -37.66
N LEU A 639 25.35 -16.81 -38.91
CA LEU A 639 26.15 -17.98 -39.32
C LEU A 639 27.55 -17.60 -39.76
N GLN A 640 27.67 -16.43 -40.40
CA GLN A 640 28.92 -15.90 -40.91
C GLN A 640 29.07 -14.45 -40.49
N LYS A 641 30.32 -13.95 -40.47
CA LYS A 641 30.61 -12.56 -40.12
C LYS A 641 29.85 -11.63 -41.07
N THR A 642 28.89 -10.90 -40.54
CA THR A 642 28.02 -10.01 -41.31
C THR A 642 27.86 -8.67 -40.60
N VAL A 643 27.45 -7.67 -41.36
CA VAL A 643 27.29 -6.29 -40.89
C VAL A 643 25.81 -5.94 -40.91
N LEU A 644 25.28 -5.49 -39.78
CA LEU A 644 23.97 -4.87 -39.69
C LEU A 644 24.12 -3.41 -40.17
N LYS A 645 23.43 -3.07 -41.27
CA LYS A 645 23.59 -1.79 -41.98
C LYS A 645 22.31 -0.95 -41.88
N ARG A 646 22.42 0.37 -41.77
CA ARG A 646 21.21 1.24 -41.79
C ARG A 646 20.59 1.38 -43.18
N ARG A 647 21.39 1.14 -44.22
CA ARG A 647 21.03 1.33 -45.64
C ARG A 647 21.74 0.30 -46.51
N LEU A 648 21.15 -0.01 -47.68
CA LEU A 648 21.64 -0.98 -48.66
C LEU A 648 22.79 -0.41 -49.51
N VAL A 649 23.88 -0.04 -48.84
CA VAL A 649 25.13 0.42 -49.47
C VAL A 649 26.24 -0.58 -49.11
N PRO A 650 27.24 -0.82 -49.99
CA PRO A 650 28.40 -1.63 -49.64
C PRO A 650 29.01 -1.20 -48.31
N SER A 651 29.32 -2.17 -47.42
CA SER A 651 29.78 -1.90 -46.05
C SER A 651 31.09 -1.11 -45.98
N SER A 652 31.90 -1.14 -47.05
CA SER A 652 33.11 -0.34 -47.22
C SER A 652 32.85 1.17 -47.35
N ARG A 653 31.65 1.56 -47.79
CA ARG A 653 31.24 2.96 -47.99
C ARG A 653 30.37 3.51 -46.86
N LEU A 654 30.07 2.70 -45.84
CA LEU A 654 29.29 3.10 -44.68
C LEU A 654 30.20 3.64 -43.56
N SER A 655 29.77 4.74 -42.94
CA SER A 655 30.37 5.28 -41.73
C SER A 655 30.26 4.29 -40.56
N SER A 656 31.04 4.49 -39.50
CA SER A 656 30.95 3.68 -38.27
C SER A 656 29.58 3.78 -37.58
N ASN A 657 28.87 4.90 -37.74
CA ASN A 657 27.54 5.09 -37.14
C ASN A 657 26.42 4.40 -37.93
N ASP A 658 26.68 4.02 -39.20
CA ASP A 658 25.70 3.37 -40.07
C ASP A 658 25.87 1.85 -40.13
N LYS A 659 26.81 1.30 -39.37
CA LYS A 659 27.11 -0.13 -39.40
C LYS A 659 27.55 -0.67 -38.05
N THR A 660 27.13 -1.88 -37.73
CA THR A 660 27.66 -2.63 -36.59
C THR A 660 27.84 -4.10 -36.96
N THR A 661 28.79 -4.79 -36.30
CA THR A 661 29.04 -6.21 -36.53
C THR A 661 28.36 -7.01 -35.43
N LEU A 662 27.62 -8.05 -35.81
CA LEU A 662 26.99 -8.96 -34.86
C LEU A 662 27.87 -10.21 -34.66
N PRO A 663 28.06 -10.72 -33.43
CA PRO A 663 28.88 -11.90 -33.19
C PRO A 663 28.34 -13.15 -33.88
N VAL A 664 29.23 -13.92 -34.49
CA VAL A 664 28.91 -15.22 -35.11
C VAL A 664 28.41 -16.19 -34.04
N GLY A 665 27.41 -17.01 -34.38
CA GLY A 665 26.73 -17.94 -33.49
C GLY A 665 25.66 -17.31 -32.60
N ARG A 666 25.59 -15.97 -32.53
CA ARG A 666 24.60 -15.28 -31.69
C ARG A 666 23.22 -15.33 -32.32
N VAL A 667 22.23 -15.63 -31.49
CA VAL A 667 20.80 -15.64 -31.84
C VAL A 667 20.18 -14.34 -31.39
N TYR A 668 19.49 -13.61 -32.26
CA TYR A 668 18.74 -12.40 -31.92
C TYR A 668 17.25 -12.62 -32.13
N GLY A 669 16.42 -12.04 -31.26
CA GLY A 669 14.97 -12.01 -31.47
C GLY A 669 14.61 -10.93 -32.49
N VAL A 670 13.60 -11.21 -33.31
CA VAL A 670 13.15 -10.34 -34.40
C VAL A 670 11.68 -10.02 -34.17
N SER A 671 11.33 -8.75 -34.09
CA SER A 671 9.93 -8.32 -33.98
C SER A 671 9.24 -8.23 -35.35
N SER A 672 9.99 -7.87 -36.39
CA SER A 672 9.51 -7.83 -37.76
C SER A 672 10.67 -7.95 -38.75
N TYR A 673 10.38 -8.43 -39.96
CA TYR A 673 11.34 -8.42 -41.06
C TYR A 673 10.69 -8.08 -42.40
N ALA A 674 11.51 -7.62 -43.34
CA ALA A 674 11.17 -7.46 -44.75
C ALA A 674 12.35 -7.91 -45.61
N THR A 675 12.08 -8.43 -46.80
CA THR A 675 13.12 -8.80 -47.76
C THR A 675 13.28 -7.71 -48.82
N GLU A 676 14.52 -7.35 -49.12
CA GLU A 676 14.88 -6.34 -50.12
C GLU A 676 16.17 -6.79 -50.83
N ASP A 677 16.08 -7.02 -52.15
CA ASP A 677 17.13 -7.63 -52.97
C ASP A 677 17.67 -8.95 -52.40
N ASN A 678 18.91 -8.99 -51.94
CA ASN A 678 19.56 -10.14 -51.29
C ASN A 678 19.82 -9.89 -49.78
N HIS A 679 19.09 -8.94 -49.20
CA HIS A 679 19.17 -8.59 -47.79
C HIS A 679 17.82 -8.80 -47.09
N ILE A 680 17.90 -8.98 -45.78
CA ILE A 680 16.76 -8.93 -44.87
C ILE A 680 16.89 -7.71 -43.98
N LYS A 681 15.87 -6.85 -43.99
CA LYS A 681 15.70 -5.77 -43.02
C LYS A 681 15.02 -6.35 -41.79
N VAL A 682 15.70 -6.31 -40.65
CA VAL A 682 15.18 -6.81 -39.37
C VAL A 682 14.99 -5.66 -38.38
N SER A 683 13.93 -5.76 -37.58
CA SER A 683 13.78 -5.01 -36.33
C SER A 683 14.02 -5.97 -35.18
N LEU A 684 15.09 -5.75 -34.41
CA LEU A 684 15.49 -6.64 -33.33
C LEU A 684 14.70 -6.33 -32.05
N THR A 685 14.52 -7.34 -31.21
CA THR A 685 14.05 -7.19 -29.81
C THR A 685 15.16 -6.71 -28.87
N GLU A 686 16.35 -6.45 -29.39
CA GLU A 686 17.54 -5.99 -28.68
C GLU A 686 17.99 -4.64 -29.23
N GLU A 687 18.22 -3.68 -28.32
CA GLU A 687 18.85 -2.41 -28.65
C GLU A 687 20.37 -2.59 -28.71
N ILE A 688 20.97 -2.32 -29.88
CA ILE A 688 22.42 -2.40 -30.04
C ILE A 688 23.02 -1.04 -29.64
N PRO A 689 23.92 -1.00 -28.62
CA PRO A 689 24.49 0.25 -28.13
C PRO A 689 25.12 1.10 -29.25
N GLY A 690 24.71 2.37 -29.33
CA GLY A 690 25.20 3.33 -30.33
C GLY A 690 24.68 3.13 -31.76
N TYR A 691 23.88 2.08 -32.03
CA TYR A 691 23.37 1.77 -33.37
C TYR A 691 21.84 1.77 -33.46
N GLY A 692 21.15 1.29 -32.42
CA GLY A 692 19.70 1.06 -32.41
C GLY A 692 19.34 -0.40 -32.70
N ASN A 693 18.08 -0.70 -33.00
CA ASN A 693 17.58 -2.07 -33.17
C ASN A 693 17.23 -2.49 -34.60
N THR A 694 17.27 -1.59 -35.58
CA THR A 694 16.76 -1.86 -36.94
C THR A 694 17.87 -1.75 -37.99
N GLY A 695 17.94 -2.70 -38.93
CA GLY A 695 18.91 -2.66 -40.01
C GLY A 695 18.84 -3.83 -40.98
N TYR A 696 19.71 -3.81 -41.98
CA TYR A 696 19.82 -4.78 -43.06
C TYR A 696 20.95 -5.78 -42.80
N LEU A 697 20.63 -7.06 -42.89
CA LEU A 697 21.58 -8.18 -42.86
C LEU A 697 21.63 -8.82 -44.25
N PHE A 698 22.81 -9.32 -44.64
CA PHE A 698 22.93 -10.10 -45.87
C PHE A 698 22.29 -11.47 -45.67
N ALA A 699 21.35 -11.84 -46.54
CA ALA A 699 20.46 -12.98 -46.31
C ALA A 699 21.22 -14.33 -46.23
N GLU A 700 22.25 -14.53 -47.05
CA GLU A 700 23.04 -15.78 -47.05
C GLU A 700 23.91 -15.98 -45.80
N HIS A 701 24.15 -14.92 -45.00
CA HIS A 701 24.97 -15.00 -43.80
C HIS A 701 24.17 -15.35 -42.54
N VAL A 702 22.85 -15.51 -42.65
CA VAL A 702 21.95 -15.66 -41.51
C VAL A 702 20.95 -16.78 -41.71
N TRP A 703 20.51 -17.38 -40.61
CA TRP A 703 19.28 -18.18 -40.60
C TRP A 703 18.18 -17.40 -39.92
N VAL A 704 17.07 -17.25 -40.63
CA VAL A 704 15.83 -16.71 -40.08
C VAL A 704 14.91 -17.88 -39.78
N ARG A 705 14.45 -17.97 -38.54
CA ARG A 705 13.55 -19.03 -38.08
C ARG A 705 12.29 -18.46 -37.47
N GLN A 706 11.19 -19.17 -37.66
CA GLN A 706 9.98 -19.03 -36.86
C GLN A 706 9.88 -20.28 -35.98
N GLY A 707 10.05 -20.09 -34.67
CA GLY A 707 10.23 -21.22 -33.74
C GLY A 707 11.40 -22.12 -34.17
N GLY A 708 11.10 -23.39 -34.45
CA GLY A 708 12.09 -24.38 -34.91
C GLY A 708 12.34 -24.39 -36.43
N THR A 709 11.53 -23.69 -37.22
CA THR A 709 11.50 -23.84 -38.69
C THR A 709 12.25 -22.71 -39.40
N THR A 710 13.13 -23.05 -40.36
CA THR A 710 13.83 -22.07 -41.20
C THR A 710 12.91 -21.50 -42.28
N ILE A 711 12.93 -20.18 -42.46
CA ILE A 711 12.16 -19.46 -43.49
C ILE A 711 12.99 -19.31 -44.77
N ASP A 712 12.43 -19.67 -45.92
CA ASP A 712 12.99 -19.32 -47.24
C ASP A 712 12.60 -17.87 -47.59
N LEU A 713 13.60 -17.01 -47.73
CA LEU A 713 13.40 -15.57 -47.92
C LEU A 713 13.11 -15.19 -49.38
N PHE A 714 13.39 -16.06 -50.36
CA PHE A 714 13.30 -15.74 -51.81
C PHE A 714 12.77 -16.90 -52.69
N PRO A 715 11.46 -17.24 -52.64
CA PRO A 715 10.89 -18.34 -53.43
C PRO A 715 10.71 -17.98 -54.94
N LYS A 716 10.81 -18.98 -55.83
CA LYS A 716 10.60 -18.85 -57.30
C LYS A 716 9.10 -18.99 -57.65
N LEU A 717 8.51 -18.04 -58.42
CA LEU A 717 7.08 -18.02 -58.80
C LEU A 717 6.79 -18.82 -60.11
N PRO A 718 5.60 -19.40 -60.29
CA PRO A 718 5.17 -20.08 -61.54
C PRO A 718 4.81 -19.10 -62.68
N ASP A 719 4.84 -19.54 -63.95
CA ASP A 719 4.60 -18.66 -65.12
C ASP A 719 3.12 -18.26 -65.35
N ARG A 720 2.16 -19.02 -64.79
CA ARG A 720 0.72 -18.71 -64.84
C ARG A 720 0.05 -19.21 -63.56
N LYS A 721 -0.88 -18.41 -63.02
CA LYS A 721 -1.74 -18.81 -61.91
C LYS A 721 -3.14 -18.21 -62.08
N GLU A 722 -4.17 -19.00 -61.79
CA GLU A 722 -5.57 -18.56 -61.73
C GLU A 722 -6.20 -19.15 -60.46
N LEU A 723 -6.95 -18.31 -59.74
CA LEU A 723 -7.64 -18.63 -58.49
C LEU A 723 -9.13 -18.87 -58.77
N GLY A 724 -9.74 -19.76 -57.98
CA GLY A 724 -11.17 -20.11 -58.07
C GLY A 724 -12.10 -19.07 -57.43
N VAL A 725 -11.88 -17.78 -57.68
CA VAL A 725 -12.68 -16.69 -57.10
C VAL A 725 -14.02 -16.58 -57.86
N PRO A 726 -15.17 -16.57 -57.16
CA PRO A 726 -16.47 -16.42 -57.81
C PRO A 726 -16.62 -15.02 -58.45
N TYR A 727 -17.42 -14.95 -59.51
CA TYR A 727 -17.75 -13.69 -60.18
C TYR A 727 -19.08 -13.14 -59.67
N PHE A 728 -19.09 -11.88 -59.23
CA PHE A 728 -20.28 -11.10 -58.88
C PHE A 728 -20.39 -9.89 -59.81
N SER A 729 -21.61 -9.59 -60.25
CA SER A 729 -21.93 -8.45 -61.10
C SER A 729 -22.55 -7.35 -60.25
N GLN A 730 -21.96 -6.15 -60.23
CA GLN A 730 -22.53 -5.04 -59.44
C GLN A 730 -23.88 -4.56 -59.98
N ARG A 731 -24.21 -4.92 -61.23
CA ARG A 731 -25.49 -4.63 -61.87
C ARG A 731 -26.65 -5.37 -61.20
N ASP A 732 -26.34 -6.44 -60.47
CA ASP A 732 -27.29 -7.25 -59.73
C ASP A 732 -27.55 -6.69 -58.33
N ASN A 733 -26.80 -5.67 -57.90
CA ASN A 733 -26.97 -5.05 -56.59
C ASN A 733 -28.29 -4.27 -56.55
N PRO A 734 -29.13 -4.47 -55.51
CA PRO A 734 -30.42 -3.80 -55.40
C PRO A 734 -30.28 -2.29 -55.14
N SER A 735 -29.19 -1.88 -54.46
CA SER A 735 -28.93 -0.48 -54.12
C SER A 735 -27.70 0.05 -54.86
N TYR A 736 -27.81 1.25 -55.46
CA TYR A 736 -26.68 2.00 -56.05
C TYR A 736 -25.79 1.19 -57.01
N SER A 737 -26.38 0.32 -57.85
CA SER A 737 -25.64 -0.53 -58.80
C SER A 737 -24.66 0.21 -59.73
N TRP A 738 -24.84 1.52 -59.93
CA TRP A 738 -23.92 2.39 -60.67
C TRP A 738 -22.68 2.86 -59.88
N ALA A 739 -22.57 2.56 -58.58
CA ALA A 739 -21.53 3.09 -57.68
C ALA A 739 -21.01 2.08 -56.60
N THR A 740 -21.21 0.78 -56.82
CA THR A 740 -20.86 -0.30 -55.88
C THR A 740 -19.72 -1.22 -56.35
N CYS A 741 -18.94 -0.82 -57.36
CA CYS A 741 -17.80 -1.60 -57.86
C CYS A 741 -16.82 -2.03 -56.76
N ASN A 742 -16.59 -1.14 -55.79
CA ASN A 742 -15.76 -1.34 -54.61
C ASN A 742 -16.26 -2.51 -53.73
N THR A 743 -17.49 -2.47 -53.24
CA THR A 743 -18.04 -3.51 -52.36
C THR A 743 -18.25 -4.82 -53.09
N THR A 744 -18.63 -4.81 -54.37
CA THR A 744 -18.75 -6.02 -55.19
C THR A 744 -17.39 -6.68 -55.43
N ALA A 745 -16.33 -5.91 -55.73
CA ALA A 745 -14.98 -6.44 -55.89
C ALA A 745 -14.45 -7.09 -54.61
N ILE A 746 -14.64 -6.41 -53.47
CA ILE A 746 -14.22 -6.92 -52.15
C ILE A 746 -15.04 -8.16 -51.75
N ALA A 747 -16.35 -8.17 -52.00
CA ALA A 747 -17.22 -9.31 -51.72
C ALA A 747 -16.73 -10.59 -52.42
N MET A 748 -16.29 -10.51 -53.68
CA MET A 748 -15.73 -11.66 -54.39
C MET A 748 -14.52 -12.28 -53.65
N VAL A 749 -13.63 -11.44 -53.11
CA VAL A 749 -12.44 -11.90 -52.37
C VAL A 749 -12.82 -12.49 -51.01
N LEU A 750 -13.70 -11.82 -50.25
CA LEU A 750 -14.13 -12.34 -48.95
C LEU A 750 -14.93 -13.64 -49.10
N TYR A 751 -15.75 -13.75 -50.15
CA TYR A 751 -16.48 -14.97 -50.46
C TYR A 751 -15.54 -16.12 -50.81
N TYR A 752 -14.47 -15.85 -51.56
CA TYR A 752 -13.40 -16.82 -51.84
C TYR A 752 -12.74 -17.34 -50.56
N TYR A 753 -12.55 -16.47 -49.56
CA TYR A 753 -12.06 -16.88 -48.23
C TYR A 753 -13.11 -17.56 -47.34
N GLY A 754 -14.35 -17.71 -47.83
CA GLY A 754 -15.40 -18.45 -47.12
C GLY A 754 -16.46 -17.58 -46.44
N LEU A 755 -16.35 -16.24 -46.52
CA LEU A 755 -17.39 -15.36 -45.99
C LEU A 755 -18.70 -15.56 -46.75
N ARG A 756 -19.81 -15.57 -46.04
CA ARG A 756 -21.16 -15.64 -46.60
C ARG A 756 -22.00 -14.50 -46.02
N PRO A 757 -22.99 -13.98 -46.76
CA PRO A 757 -23.86 -12.93 -46.23
C PRO A 757 -24.61 -13.45 -44.99
N SER A 758 -24.76 -12.59 -44.01
CA SER A 758 -25.40 -12.89 -42.71
C SER A 758 -26.82 -12.33 -42.61
N TYR A 759 -27.15 -11.23 -43.29
CA TYR A 759 -28.47 -10.59 -43.19
C TYR A 759 -29.01 -10.00 -44.49
N SER A 760 -28.34 -10.25 -45.62
CA SER A 760 -28.85 -9.92 -46.95
C SER A 760 -28.78 -11.15 -47.86
N SER A 761 -29.40 -11.08 -49.03
CA SER A 761 -29.27 -12.13 -50.06
C SER A 761 -27.94 -12.09 -50.83
N GLN A 762 -27.18 -10.99 -50.72
CA GLN A 762 -25.98 -10.70 -51.51
C GLN A 762 -24.90 -10.05 -50.63
N LEU A 763 -23.70 -10.64 -50.57
CA LEU A 763 -22.64 -10.16 -49.69
C LEU A 763 -22.25 -8.70 -50.02
N GLU A 764 -22.19 -8.36 -51.30
CA GLU A 764 -21.86 -7.02 -51.79
C GLU A 764 -22.86 -5.93 -51.37
N GLU A 765 -24.14 -6.27 -51.22
CA GLU A 765 -25.16 -5.38 -50.66
C GLU A 765 -24.96 -5.23 -49.15
N GLU A 766 -24.64 -6.33 -48.44
CA GLU A 766 -24.35 -6.29 -47.01
C GLU A 766 -23.20 -5.34 -46.69
N LEU A 767 -22.09 -5.49 -47.41
CA LEU A 767 -20.91 -4.66 -47.27
C LEU A 767 -21.21 -3.19 -47.57
N PHE A 768 -22.05 -2.93 -48.58
CA PHE A 768 -22.49 -1.58 -48.91
C PHE A 768 -23.35 -0.97 -47.80
N GLN A 769 -24.34 -1.71 -47.29
CA GLN A 769 -25.19 -1.25 -46.18
C GLN A 769 -24.38 -0.99 -44.91
N TRP A 770 -23.36 -1.82 -44.63
CA TRP A 770 -22.45 -1.59 -43.51
C TRP A 770 -21.76 -0.23 -43.60
N ILE A 771 -21.28 0.13 -44.80
CA ILE A 771 -20.63 1.43 -45.04
C ILE A 771 -21.65 2.57 -44.90
N VAL A 772 -22.82 2.46 -45.54
CA VAL A 772 -23.84 3.51 -45.54
C VAL A 772 -24.37 3.79 -44.14
N GLN A 773 -24.65 2.76 -43.35
CA GLN A 773 -25.17 2.91 -41.98
C GLN A 773 -24.18 3.62 -41.05
N ARG A 774 -22.87 3.49 -41.33
CA ARG A 774 -21.82 3.98 -40.42
C ARG A 774 -21.19 5.30 -40.87
N TYR A 775 -21.11 5.54 -42.18
CA TYR A 775 -20.40 6.69 -42.76
C TYR A 775 -21.22 7.47 -43.79
N GLY A 776 -22.45 7.04 -44.07
CA GLY A 776 -23.34 7.67 -45.05
C GLY A 776 -23.07 7.24 -46.50
N VAL A 777 -24.01 7.58 -47.39
CA VAL A 777 -23.91 7.33 -48.83
C VAL A 777 -22.76 8.13 -49.44
N GLY A 778 -21.94 7.50 -50.27
CA GLY A 778 -20.76 8.10 -50.91
C GLY A 778 -19.44 7.69 -50.26
N ALA A 779 -19.46 7.27 -48.99
CA ALA A 779 -18.28 6.84 -48.25
C ALA A 779 -17.61 5.58 -48.82
N GLN A 780 -18.33 4.77 -49.60
CA GLN A 780 -17.78 3.58 -50.26
C GLN A 780 -16.69 3.89 -51.30
N THR A 781 -16.53 5.15 -51.69
CA THR A 781 -15.44 5.61 -52.57
C THR A 781 -14.12 5.86 -51.82
N ASN A 782 -14.13 5.86 -50.49
CA ASN A 782 -12.95 6.10 -49.66
C ASN A 782 -12.23 4.80 -49.29
N HIS A 783 -10.98 4.62 -49.75
CA HIS A 783 -10.19 3.42 -49.48
C HIS A 783 -9.87 3.18 -48.00
N ALA A 784 -9.87 4.21 -47.15
CA ALA A 784 -9.75 4.03 -45.70
C ALA A 784 -11.01 3.38 -45.11
N VAL A 785 -12.19 3.83 -45.54
CA VAL A 785 -13.49 3.25 -45.15
C VAL A 785 -13.61 1.80 -45.63
N LEU A 786 -13.19 1.52 -46.87
CA LEU A 786 -13.13 0.14 -47.37
C LEU A 786 -12.19 -0.73 -46.52
N SER A 787 -11.05 -0.19 -46.11
CA SER A 787 -10.11 -0.92 -45.26
C SER A 787 -10.69 -1.21 -43.86
N GLU A 788 -11.44 -0.26 -43.29
CA GLU A 788 -12.14 -0.45 -42.03
C GLU A 788 -13.25 -1.49 -42.14
N MET A 789 -14.03 -1.46 -43.22
CA MET A 789 -15.06 -2.46 -43.50
C MET A 789 -14.43 -3.86 -43.59
N ILE A 790 -13.30 -4.04 -44.29
CA ILE A 790 -12.64 -5.35 -44.40
C ILE A 790 -12.20 -5.86 -43.01
N ARG A 791 -11.67 -4.98 -42.16
CA ARG A 791 -11.28 -5.32 -40.78
C ARG A 791 -12.48 -5.66 -39.90
N ALA A 792 -13.60 -4.95 -40.07
CA ALA A 792 -14.83 -5.20 -39.32
C ALA A 792 -15.38 -6.61 -39.60
N TYR A 793 -15.17 -7.14 -40.81
CA TYR A 793 -15.52 -8.51 -41.18
C TYR A 793 -14.45 -9.54 -40.82
N GLY A 794 -13.44 -9.17 -40.03
CA GLY A 794 -12.45 -10.11 -39.49
C GLY A 794 -11.28 -10.44 -40.43
N TYR A 795 -10.98 -9.58 -41.40
CA TYR A 795 -9.86 -9.76 -42.33
C TYR A 795 -8.81 -8.66 -42.18
N ARG A 796 -7.54 -9.00 -42.41
CA ARG A 796 -6.48 -7.98 -42.51
C ARG A 796 -6.47 -7.40 -43.90
N THR A 797 -6.15 -6.11 -44.01
CA THR A 797 -6.00 -5.42 -45.30
C THR A 797 -4.88 -4.40 -45.28
N VAL A 798 -4.16 -4.32 -46.39
CA VAL A 798 -3.13 -3.31 -46.64
C VAL A 798 -3.37 -2.67 -48.01
N PHE A 799 -3.89 -1.43 -47.99
CA PHE A 799 -3.99 -0.58 -49.16
C PHE A 799 -2.69 0.18 -49.41
N SER A 800 -2.23 0.23 -50.65
CA SER A 800 -1.13 1.09 -51.08
C SER A 800 -1.38 1.59 -52.49
N THR A 801 -0.90 2.81 -52.77
CA THR A 801 -0.90 3.45 -54.09
C THR A 801 0.42 3.25 -54.84
N LYS A 802 1.37 2.53 -54.24
CA LYS A 802 2.75 2.38 -54.72
C LYS A 802 3.18 0.91 -54.88
N ARG A 803 2.26 0.03 -55.30
CA ARG A 803 2.56 -1.39 -55.52
C ARG A 803 3.33 -1.59 -56.81
N ARG A 804 4.15 -2.63 -56.82
CA ARG A 804 4.80 -3.19 -58.02
C ARG A 804 3.98 -4.35 -58.56
N TRP A 805 4.02 -4.57 -59.87
CA TRP A 805 3.32 -5.67 -60.54
C TRP A 805 3.74 -7.04 -59.98
N ARG A 806 5.04 -7.20 -59.68
CA ARG A 806 5.56 -8.43 -59.07
C ARG A 806 4.98 -8.73 -57.68
N GLU A 807 4.58 -7.71 -56.92
CA GLU A 807 3.90 -7.94 -55.63
C GLU A 807 2.50 -8.53 -55.87
N ILE A 808 1.79 -8.07 -56.90
CA ILE A 808 0.48 -8.62 -57.29
C ILE A 808 0.64 -10.08 -57.72
N ASP A 809 1.64 -10.39 -58.55
CA ASP A 809 1.92 -11.77 -58.97
C ASP A 809 2.24 -12.67 -57.76
N LYS A 810 2.99 -12.15 -56.79
CA LYS A 810 3.31 -12.88 -55.55
C LYS A 810 2.05 -13.19 -54.74
N GLU A 811 1.16 -12.22 -54.53
CA GLU A 811 -0.10 -12.44 -53.81
C GLU A 811 -0.93 -13.55 -54.48
N ILE A 812 -1.07 -13.48 -55.81
CA ILE A 812 -1.81 -14.47 -56.58
C ILE A 812 -1.13 -15.85 -56.53
N ALA A 813 0.20 -15.92 -56.62
CA ALA A 813 0.94 -17.17 -56.53
C ALA A 813 0.73 -17.87 -55.18
N GLU A 814 0.61 -17.09 -54.11
CA GLU A 814 0.34 -17.56 -52.75
C GLU A 814 -1.16 -17.76 -52.47
N GLY A 815 -2.01 -17.72 -53.50
CA GLY A 815 -3.43 -18.05 -53.39
C GLY A 815 -4.32 -16.90 -52.91
N ARG A 816 -3.85 -15.65 -52.98
CA ARG A 816 -4.56 -14.48 -52.45
C ARG A 816 -5.01 -13.54 -53.56
N PRO A 817 -6.33 -13.39 -53.80
CA PRO A 817 -6.86 -12.44 -54.79
C PRO A 817 -6.59 -10.98 -54.39
N VAL A 818 -6.50 -10.10 -55.38
CA VAL A 818 -6.14 -8.69 -55.17
C VAL A 818 -7.24 -7.76 -55.69
N ILE A 819 -7.52 -6.69 -54.96
CA ILE A 819 -8.42 -5.62 -55.44
C ILE A 819 -7.60 -4.54 -56.13
N LEU A 820 -7.94 -4.22 -57.37
CA LEU A 820 -7.19 -3.31 -58.25
C LEU A 820 -8.08 -2.12 -58.68
N PRO A 821 -7.94 -0.95 -58.03
CA PRO A 821 -8.51 0.31 -58.50
C PRO A 821 -7.77 0.83 -59.75
N GLY A 822 -8.50 1.46 -60.67
CA GLY A 822 -7.93 2.13 -61.83
C GLY A 822 -8.95 2.99 -62.60
N TYR A 823 -8.50 3.65 -63.65
CA TYR A 823 -9.31 4.46 -64.56
C TYR A 823 -9.91 3.63 -65.70
N PHE A 824 -10.49 2.47 -65.37
CA PHE A 824 -11.19 1.64 -66.37
C PHE A 824 -12.46 2.34 -66.90
N THR A 825 -13.00 3.30 -66.15
CA THR A 825 -14.01 4.28 -66.58
C THR A 825 -13.49 5.71 -66.33
N ALA A 826 -14.16 6.73 -66.87
CA ALA A 826 -13.75 8.13 -66.72
C ALA A 826 -13.72 8.63 -65.26
N THR A 827 -14.56 8.06 -64.39
CA THR A 827 -14.65 8.44 -62.96
C THR A 827 -13.86 7.51 -62.03
N GLY A 828 -13.17 6.50 -62.59
CA GLY A 828 -12.52 5.44 -61.82
C GLY A 828 -13.43 4.23 -61.59
N HIS A 829 -12.81 3.07 -61.45
CA HIS A 829 -13.47 1.77 -61.30
C HIS A 829 -12.55 0.77 -60.60
N ILE A 830 -13.12 -0.27 -59.97
CA ILE A 830 -12.36 -1.28 -59.21
C ILE A 830 -12.68 -2.67 -59.74
N VAL A 831 -11.63 -3.47 -59.99
CA VAL A 831 -11.73 -4.87 -60.44
C VAL A 831 -11.04 -5.82 -59.45
N THR A 832 -11.39 -7.10 -59.50
CA THR A 832 -10.76 -8.15 -58.69
C THR A 832 -9.80 -8.96 -59.55
N VAL A 833 -8.52 -8.91 -59.24
CA VAL A 833 -7.48 -9.74 -59.87
C VAL A 833 -7.54 -11.13 -59.26
N ILE A 834 -7.69 -12.13 -60.12
CA ILE A 834 -7.84 -13.54 -59.75
C ILE A 834 -6.73 -14.41 -60.35
N GLY A 835 -5.86 -13.85 -61.18
CA GLY A 835 -4.81 -14.59 -61.85
C GLY A 835 -3.82 -13.70 -62.59
N TYR A 836 -2.73 -14.29 -63.05
CA TYR A 836 -1.77 -13.66 -63.95
C TYR A 836 -1.28 -14.65 -65.01
N THR A 837 -0.85 -14.09 -66.13
CA THR A 837 -0.09 -14.74 -67.21
C THR A 837 1.10 -13.83 -67.57
N PRO A 838 2.06 -14.30 -68.39
CA PRO A 838 3.16 -13.43 -68.86
C PRO A 838 2.67 -12.22 -69.66
N SER A 839 1.43 -12.25 -70.17
CA SER A 839 0.84 -11.23 -71.05
C SER A 839 -0.15 -10.28 -70.35
N GLY A 840 -0.54 -10.53 -69.10
CA GLY A 840 -1.56 -9.72 -68.42
C GLY A 840 -2.11 -10.33 -67.13
N LEU A 841 -3.10 -9.67 -66.55
CA LEU A 841 -3.84 -10.14 -65.38
C LEU A 841 -5.20 -10.73 -65.78
N ILE A 842 -5.59 -11.79 -65.09
CA ILE A 842 -6.93 -12.38 -65.18
C ILE A 842 -7.78 -11.70 -64.10
N VAL A 843 -8.88 -11.07 -64.49
CA VAL A 843 -9.72 -10.25 -63.60
C VAL A 843 -11.20 -10.64 -63.67
N ASN A 844 -11.89 -10.42 -62.56
CA ASN A 844 -13.33 -10.28 -62.49
C ASN A 844 -13.66 -8.78 -62.40
N ASP A 845 -14.22 -8.21 -63.47
CA ASP A 845 -14.67 -6.81 -63.54
C ASP A 845 -16.17 -6.73 -63.22
N PRO A 846 -16.58 -6.11 -62.10
CA PRO A 846 -17.97 -6.16 -61.66
C PRO A 846 -18.97 -5.43 -62.58
N TRP A 847 -18.54 -4.56 -63.50
CA TRP A 847 -19.42 -3.80 -64.39
C TRP A 847 -19.54 -4.38 -65.81
N GLY A 848 -18.58 -5.20 -66.23
CA GLY A 848 -18.49 -5.78 -67.57
C GLY A 848 -17.09 -5.65 -68.16
N ASN A 849 -16.93 -5.85 -69.47
CA ASN A 849 -15.62 -5.82 -70.11
C ASN A 849 -15.18 -4.40 -70.48
N SER A 850 -14.16 -3.88 -69.79
CA SER A 850 -13.59 -2.56 -70.06
C SER A 850 -12.93 -2.45 -71.44
N LEU A 851 -12.36 -3.54 -71.97
CA LEU A 851 -11.72 -3.55 -73.28
C LEU A 851 -12.70 -3.24 -74.43
N THR A 852 -13.99 -3.48 -74.21
CA THR A 852 -15.03 -3.19 -75.21
C THR A 852 -15.75 -1.87 -74.93
N GLY A 853 -15.23 -1.04 -74.00
CA GLY A 853 -15.93 0.14 -73.50
C GLY A 853 -17.23 -0.21 -72.78
N TYR A 854 -17.30 -1.39 -72.14
CA TYR A 854 -18.47 -1.92 -71.43
C TYR A 854 -19.71 -2.19 -72.29
N THR A 855 -19.54 -2.35 -73.60
CA THR A 855 -20.58 -2.88 -74.48
C THR A 855 -20.91 -4.36 -74.19
N ASN A 856 -19.95 -5.11 -73.63
CA ASN A 856 -20.18 -6.44 -73.08
C ASN A 856 -20.32 -6.35 -71.56
N THR A 857 -21.45 -6.80 -71.02
CA THR A 857 -21.80 -6.71 -69.60
C THR A 857 -21.30 -7.88 -68.77
N TYR A 858 -20.73 -8.93 -69.38
CA TYR A 858 -20.13 -10.04 -68.65
C TYR A 858 -18.65 -9.76 -68.33
N GLY A 859 -18.32 -9.71 -67.05
CA GLY A 859 -16.99 -9.33 -66.56
C GLY A 859 -16.17 -10.43 -65.89
N GLY A 860 -16.61 -11.70 -65.95
CA GLY A 860 -15.91 -12.81 -65.30
C GLY A 860 -14.69 -13.29 -66.10
N LYS A 861 -13.58 -13.53 -65.39
CA LYS A 861 -12.35 -14.16 -65.92
C LYS A 861 -11.78 -13.51 -67.19
N LEU A 862 -11.82 -12.18 -67.27
CA LEU A 862 -11.29 -11.43 -68.41
C LEU A 862 -9.76 -11.34 -68.32
N LEU A 863 -9.07 -11.51 -69.45
CA LEU A 863 -7.64 -11.22 -69.52
C LEU A 863 -7.44 -9.76 -69.93
N TYR A 864 -6.97 -8.93 -69.00
CA TYR A 864 -6.57 -7.55 -69.27
C TYR A 864 -5.07 -7.52 -69.59
N PRO A 865 -4.68 -7.15 -70.83
CA PRO A 865 -3.27 -7.15 -71.23
C PRO A 865 -2.41 -6.14 -70.46
N ASN A 866 -1.11 -6.40 -70.32
CA ASN A 866 -0.18 -5.56 -69.56
C ASN A 866 -0.19 -4.08 -69.99
N ASN A 867 -0.21 -3.79 -71.30
CA ASN A 867 -0.24 -2.41 -71.79
C ASN A 867 -1.52 -1.68 -71.38
N PHE A 868 -2.67 -2.37 -71.45
CA PHE A 868 -3.95 -1.84 -71.01
C PHE A 868 -3.98 -1.60 -69.50
N LEU A 869 -3.43 -2.53 -68.71
CA LEU A 869 -3.30 -2.37 -67.26
C LEU A 869 -2.38 -1.22 -66.87
N VAL A 870 -1.27 -1.02 -67.59
CA VAL A 870 -0.38 0.13 -67.35
C VAL A 870 -1.09 1.45 -67.64
N GLU A 871 -1.87 1.51 -68.73
CA GLU A 871 -2.66 2.69 -69.08
C GLU A 871 -3.75 2.99 -68.05
N LYS A 872 -4.48 1.96 -67.58
CA LYS A 872 -5.65 2.15 -66.73
C LYS A 872 -5.34 2.13 -65.23
N ALA A 873 -4.37 1.37 -64.76
CA ALA A 873 -4.10 1.14 -63.33
C ALA A 873 -2.72 1.65 -62.85
N GLY A 874 -1.85 2.10 -63.76
CA GLY A 874 -0.59 2.79 -63.43
C GLY A 874 0.68 2.04 -63.84
N THR A 875 1.82 2.72 -63.71
CA THR A 875 3.15 2.11 -63.99
C THR A 875 3.68 1.34 -62.79
N ASP A 876 4.69 0.48 -63.00
CA ASP A 876 5.29 -0.30 -61.91
C ASP A 876 5.76 0.61 -60.75
N GLY A 877 5.38 0.27 -59.52
CA GLY A 877 5.65 1.08 -58.33
C GLY A 877 4.67 2.24 -58.10
N ASN A 878 3.69 2.43 -59.00
CA ASN A 878 2.58 3.39 -58.88
C ASN A 878 1.22 2.72 -59.10
N VAL A 879 1.09 1.45 -58.71
CA VAL A 879 -0.15 0.69 -58.81
C VAL A 879 -0.92 0.77 -57.50
N TRP A 880 -2.22 1.05 -57.58
CA TRP A 880 -3.12 1.05 -56.43
C TRP A 880 -3.63 -0.36 -56.20
N ALA A 881 -3.54 -0.89 -54.98
CA ALA A 881 -4.14 -2.20 -54.68
C ALA A 881 -4.47 -2.37 -53.19
N HIS A 882 -5.54 -3.13 -52.91
CA HIS A 882 -5.79 -3.71 -51.59
C HIS A 882 -5.36 -5.17 -51.59
N PHE A 883 -4.49 -5.53 -50.66
CA PHE A 883 -4.18 -6.93 -50.35
C PHE A 883 -4.96 -7.33 -49.11
N ILE A 884 -5.80 -8.36 -49.22
CA ILE A 884 -6.71 -8.83 -48.18
C ILE A 884 -6.25 -10.22 -47.72
N TYR A 885 -6.08 -10.40 -46.41
CA TYR A 885 -5.59 -11.64 -45.82
C TYR A 885 -6.61 -12.22 -44.85
N PRO A 886 -6.84 -13.55 -44.86
CA PRO A 886 -7.53 -14.21 -43.76
C PRO A 886 -6.73 -14.02 -42.45
N ASN A 887 -7.46 -13.99 -41.33
CA ASN A 887 -6.86 -13.97 -40.01
C ASN A 887 -6.26 -15.31 -39.63
#